data_AF-A0A933L8A9-F1
#
_entry.id   AF-A0A933L8A9-F1
#
_cell.length_a   1.000
_cell.length_b   1.000
_cell.length_c   1.000
_cell.angle_alpha   90.00
_cell.angle_beta   90.00
_cell.angle_gamma   90.00
#
_symmetry.space_group_name_H-M   'P 1'
#
loop_
_entity.id
_entity.type
_entity.pdbx_description
1 polymer ?
#
loop_
_entity_poly.entity_id
_entity_poly.type
_entity_poly.pdbx_seq_one_letter_code
_entity_poly.pdbx_strand_id
1 'polypeptide(L)'
;MKFYIYFLLFFTTLGFSAEKEKFDIDRVELFGATVMNQQNFEALLELSVGESFERIKLIRTLSNIENFYQSKGYELVKVKSQFLRQKNTLGLYENFLRIIIDEGLPSRVFKIKILPKSIRGRYFQTYWDKKVNQLLGLFPINEGDLLDQEQIQKGKKALLNELAAQEFVGSKIEDVHIVTVQAPSQLNLKAYRFVNLEVSVELGDHVTFGFRDNFAFTKNQLLSFIEEQKATGFGSDYINVIKNRLLEEYKSLGYAHVQIQVYTFEKHDSQEKHITFNIQENERVKIENIEFDGNLDFSGADLKNEFFKVSSILIQNRYFVEKDISSTTEKLIEWLKSQGYLSARLIAINKLYLYKKHSVKLVIYIYEGEQTQIDRIYLTGARAFSKNQITDVLGIEEKKPLNLFSFNEGIEKLKKLYNSKSYWNFQITNEGKEDVVVYSYDHKLATISLVLQEGYAYKASRIEVEGLQSIKEEIIRREHIFGEGDLLEEDKISSSEISLRKLGIFSSVYIRLLEDEKKAGFKIVRISVTEGTPGVIAGGIGYRNDLGIRFFGQTAYTNLWKKNHTISLNTDIHRRFDPEFCANIDKNNIPHGGPCFVEYQAEIGYLWPWFFLNDTKFKPRFSIDRSQFLSFDAFTILLSFGLERPLIRKYNLTGALSYQLERVEQFHSLNPAIDDQTLLIGALVPSLRLDLRDNVLDPTSGFFSIATLEYAAPALLSQGDPFPVSYTRFQWRTDFFIPLWKNIAGFFSFRMGFAKNFVLTPVGVSDQDLLARKYTIPLSKQFALGGAGSLRGFGEQSLTLTDDNTPVSDVAIRGTLSYVNYRFQVDFPFAGGLRIGPFLDAANLLKDRFSFGILRYGAGFGLHYKTPVGPINFDWGFNLAPRSGEDPYRFHLSIGVI
;
A
#
# COMPACT_ATOMS: atom_id res chain seq x y z
N MET A 1 -35.24 36.44 -13.82
CA MET A 1 -35.82 37.81 -13.76
C MET A 1 -37.33 37.87 -14.00
N LYS A 2 -37.95 37.00 -14.81
CA LYS A 2 -39.43 36.93 -14.98
C LYS A 2 -40.21 36.30 -13.79
N PHE A 3 -39.53 35.57 -12.89
CA PHE A 3 -40.15 34.99 -11.69
C PHE A 3 -40.40 36.00 -10.55
N TYR A 4 -39.69 37.13 -10.54
CA TYR A 4 -39.82 38.13 -9.47
C TYR A 4 -41.03 39.07 -9.67
N ILE A 5 -41.53 39.16 -10.90
CA ILE A 5 -42.64 40.06 -11.26
C ILE A 5 -44.01 39.38 -11.07
N TYR A 6 -44.10 38.05 -11.16
CA TYR A 6 -45.32 37.31 -10.80
C TYR A 6 -45.49 37.09 -9.29
N PHE A 7 -44.40 37.13 -8.53
CA PHE A 7 -44.44 36.93 -7.07
C PHE A 7 -45.05 38.11 -6.30
N LEU A 8 -45.02 39.32 -6.88
CA LEU A 8 -45.58 40.54 -6.27
C LEU A 8 -47.04 40.83 -6.67
N LEU A 9 -47.56 40.22 -7.74
CA LEU A 9 -48.92 40.48 -8.23
C LEU A 9 -49.99 39.52 -7.71
N PHE A 10 -49.62 38.45 -6.99
CA PHE A 10 -50.58 37.51 -6.40
C PHE A 10 -51.01 37.87 -4.95
N PHE A 11 -50.45 38.93 -4.35
CA PHE A 11 -50.69 39.30 -2.94
C PHE A 11 -51.52 40.58 -2.74
N THR A 12 -52.44 40.91 -3.66
CA THR A 12 -53.39 42.03 -3.46
C THR A 12 -54.86 41.61 -3.34
N THR A 13 -55.20 40.33 -3.27
CA THR A 13 -56.61 39.87 -3.21
C THR A 13 -57.00 39.05 -1.99
N LEU A 14 -56.12 38.85 -1.01
CA LEU A 14 -56.50 38.26 0.28
C LEU A 14 -56.03 39.18 1.40
N GLY A 15 -56.95 40.04 1.84
CA GLY A 15 -56.74 40.95 2.96
C GLY A 15 -56.36 40.18 4.22
N PHE A 16 -55.08 40.23 4.57
CA PHE A 16 -54.60 39.95 5.91
C PHE A 16 -53.60 41.06 6.27
N SER A 17 -54.03 41.91 7.20
CA SER A 17 -53.21 42.87 7.91
C SER A 17 -52.08 42.13 8.62
N ALA A 18 -50.86 42.67 8.51
CA ALA A 18 -49.70 42.19 9.23
C ALA A 18 -49.82 42.57 10.71
N GLU A 19 -50.14 41.60 11.57
CA GLU A 19 -49.92 41.70 13.01
C GLU A 19 -49.14 40.50 13.54
N LYS A 20 -48.15 40.83 14.38
CA LYS A 20 -47.21 39.93 15.04
C LYS A 20 -47.92 39.14 16.15
N GLU A 21 -48.21 37.87 15.92
CA GLU A 21 -48.27 36.89 17.01
C GLU A 21 -47.33 35.74 16.67
N LYS A 22 -46.30 35.53 17.50
CA LYS A 22 -45.51 34.30 17.50
C LYS A 22 -46.36 33.26 18.23
N PHE A 23 -46.80 32.24 17.52
CA PHE A 23 -47.54 31.11 18.10
C PHE A 23 -46.76 29.83 17.85
N ASP A 24 -46.68 28.98 18.88
CA ASP A 24 -46.04 27.67 18.80
C ASP A 24 -47.03 26.64 18.26
N ILE A 25 -46.53 25.68 17.48
CA ILE A 25 -47.35 24.63 16.86
C ILE A 25 -47.43 23.45 17.83
N ASP A 26 -48.62 23.21 18.37
CA ASP A 26 -48.84 22.12 19.34
C ASP A 26 -49.05 20.77 18.64
N ARG A 27 -49.58 20.77 17.41
CA ARG A 27 -49.85 19.56 16.63
C ARG A 27 -49.91 19.82 15.12
N VAL A 28 -49.45 18.85 14.32
CA VAL A 28 -49.62 18.85 12.85
C VAL A 28 -50.46 17.63 12.44
N GLU A 29 -51.49 17.85 11.63
CA GLU A 29 -52.40 16.80 11.15
C GLU A 29 -52.36 16.70 9.63
N LEU A 30 -52.31 15.47 9.11
CA LEU A 30 -52.41 15.17 7.68
C LEU A 30 -53.81 14.63 7.35
N PHE A 31 -54.46 15.20 6.33
CA PHE A 31 -55.77 14.75 5.87
C PHE A 31 -55.79 14.58 4.35
N GLY A 32 -56.48 13.53 3.87
CA GLY A 32 -56.64 13.26 2.43
C GLY A 32 -55.46 12.54 1.76
N ALA A 33 -54.47 12.10 2.54
CA ALA A 33 -53.34 11.31 2.05
C ALA A 33 -53.65 9.80 2.10
N THR A 34 -53.66 9.13 0.94
CA THR A 34 -53.74 7.67 0.79
C THR A 34 -52.40 7.06 0.36
N VAL A 35 -51.54 7.83 -0.31
CA VAL A 35 -50.23 7.39 -0.83
C VAL A 35 -49.10 7.63 0.15
N MET A 36 -49.16 8.71 0.93
CA MET A 36 -48.15 9.10 1.91
C MET A 36 -48.44 8.46 3.28
N ASN A 37 -47.45 7.77 3.84
CA ASN A 37 -47.53 7.25 5.20
C ASN A 37 -47.00 8.26 6.24
N GLN A 38 -47.25 8.01 7.52
CA GLN A 38 -46.89 8.91 8.62
C GLN A 38 -45.37 9.21 8.68
N GLN A 39 -44.53 8.20 8.47
CA GLN A 39 -43.07 8.35 8.53
C GLN A 39 -42.53 9.25 7.41
N ASN A 40 -43.04 9.10 6.19
CA ASN A 40 -42.68 9.95 5.05
C ASN A 40 -43.19 11.38 5.25
N PHE A 41 -44.37 11.53 5.85
CA PHE A 41 -44.91 12.85 6.18
C PHE A 41 -44.01 13.59 7.18
N GLU A 42 -43.64 12.93 8.29
CA GLU A 42 -42.78 13.51 9.31
C GLU A 42 -41.39 13.89 8.77
N ALA A 43 -40.83 13.11 7.86
CA ALA A 43 -39.53 13.41 7.24
C ALA A 43 -39.55 14.64 6.32
N LEU A 44 -40.72 15.07 5.84
CA LEU A 44 -40.88 16.20 4.93
C LEU A 44 -41.27 17.51 5.65
N LEU A 45 -41.60 17.43 6.95
CA LEU A 45 -41.93 18.60 7.78
C LEU A 45 -40.65 19.38 8.11
N GLU A 46 -40.60 20.67 7.74
CA GLU A 46 -39.55 21.58 8.22
C GLU A 46 -39.93 22.26 9.55
N LEU A 47 -41.15 22.03 10.03
CA LEU A 47 -41.71 22.59 11.26
C LEU A 47 -41.76 21.49 12.33
N SER A 48 -41.15 21.73 13.49
CA SER A 48 -41.18 20.79 14.61
C SER A 48 -42.35 21.09 15.55
N VAL A 49 -42.93 20.06 16.17
CA VAL A 49 -43.92 20.24 17.25
C VAL A 49 -43.24 20.94 18.44
N GLY A 50 -43.84 22.01 18.94
CA GLY A 50 -43.28 22.88 19.99
C GLY A 50 -42.39 24.02 19.48
N GLU A 51 -42.23 24.16 18.16
CA GLU A 51 -41.50 25.27 17.55
C GLU A 51 -42.42 26.45 17.20
N SER A 52 -41.90 27.68 17.30
CA SER A 52 -42.60 28.88 16.84
C SER A 52 -42.86 28.84 15.34
N PHE A 53 -44.09 29.14 14.93
CA PHE A 53 -44.52 29.09 13.54
C PHE A 53 -43.73 30.07 12.66
N GLU A 54 -43.10 29.53 11.62
CA GLU A 54 -42.47 30.31 10.56
C GLU A 54 -43.14 30.04 9.20
N ARG A 55 -43.65 31.11 8.58
CA ARG A 55 -44.32 31.04 7.28
C ARG A 55 -43.45 30.45 6.17
N ILE A 56 -42.15 30.71 6.19
CA ILE A 56 -41.20 30.19 5.19
C ILE A 56 -41.09 28.67 5.30
N LYS A 57 -41.00 28.13 6.52
CA LYS A 57 -40.95 26.68 6.78
C LYS A 57 -42.25 25.99 6.38
N LEU A 58 -43.40 26.63 6.57
CA LEU A 58 -44.68 26.12 6.07
C LEU A 58 -44.67 26.01 4.54
N ILE A 59 -44.24 27.07 3.82
CA ILE A 59 -44.20 27.07 2.35
C ILE A 59 -43.28 25.95 1.84
N ARG A 60 -42.12 25.76 2.47
CA ARG A 60 -41.19 24.66 2.10
C ARG A 60 -41.78 23.29 2.39
N THR A 61 -42.41 23.11 3.55
CA THR A 61 -43.11 21.87 3.91
C THR A 61 -44.18 21.51 2.86
N LEU A 62 -45.02 22.48 2.47
CA LEU A 62 -46.05 22.27 1.44
C LEU A 62 -45.41 21.91 0.09
N SER A 63 -44.32 22.58 -0.28
CA SER A 63 -43.57 22.28 -1.51
C SER A 63 -42.91 20.90 -1.49
N ASN A 64 -42.34 20.48 -0.36
CA ASN A 64 -41.73 19.15 -0.18
C ASN A 64 -42.76 18.03 -0.34
N ILE A 65 -43.95 18.22 0.23
CA ILE A 65 -45.08 17.28 0.10
C ILE A 65 -45.58 17.23 -1.34
N GLU A 66 -45.77 18.38 -1.99
CA GLU A 66 -46.17 18.46 -3.40
C GLU A 66 -45.14 17.75 -4.31
N ASN A 67 -43.85 17.98 -4.10
CA ASN A 67 -42.77 17.32 -4.84
C ASN A 67 -42.76 15.80 -4.64
N PHE A 68 -43.01 15.31 -3.42
CA PHE A 68 -43.12 13.87 -3.14
C PHE A 68 -44.28 13.22 -3.92
N TYR A 69 -45.44 13.87 -3.96
CA TYR A 69 -46.59 13.34 -4.71
C TYR A 69 -46.35 13.37 -6.22
N GLN A 70 -45.73 14.43 -6.72
CA GLN A 70 -45.33 14.54 -8.12
C GLN A 70 -44.29 13.48 -8.51
N SER A 71 -43.37 13.09 -7.62
CA SER A 71 -42.43 11.98 -7.85
C SER A 71 -43.10 10.60 -7.82
N LYS A 72 -44.35 10.50 -7.38
CA LYS A 72 -45.15 9.26 -7.37
C LYS A 72 -46.23 9.22 -8.46
N GLY A 73 -46.24 10.19 -9.39
CA GLY A 73 -47.20 10.24 -10.50
C GLY A 73 -48.44 11.08 -10.28
N TYR A 74 -48.57 11.77 -9.14
CA TYR A 74 -49.72 12.62 -8.83
C TYR A 74 -49.43 14.08 -9.20
N GLU A 75 -49.46 14.38 -10.50
CA GLU A 75 -49.11 15.70 -11.04
C GLU A 75 -50.09 16.81 -10.62
N LEU A 76 -51.38 16.48 -10.46
CA LEU A 76 -52.44 17.45 -10.16
C LEU A 76 -52.75 17.54 -8.65
N VAL A 77 -51.84 17.04 -7.81
CA VAL A 77 -51.98 17.11 -6.35
C VAL A 77 -52.16 18.57 -5.92
N LYS A 78 -53.11 18.82 -5.01
CA LYS A 78 -53.27 20.14 -4.38
C LYS A 78 -53.06 20.00 -2.89
N VAL A 79 -52.00 20.61 -2.39
CA VAL A 79 -51.69 20.65 -0.96
C VAL A 79 -52.12 22.00 -0.41
N LYS A 80 -53.03 21.99 0.56
CA LYS A 80 -53.49 23.19 1.26
C LYS A 80 -53.14 23.07 2.73
N SER A 81 -52.92 24.21 3.39
CA SER A 81 -52.79 24.26 4.84
C SER A 81 -53.94 25.07 5.43
N GLN A 82 -54.38 24.67 6.60
CA GLN A 82 -55.35 25.39 7.41
C GLN A 82 -54.83 25.43 8.85
N PHE A 83 -54.66 26.63 9.38
CA PHE A 83 -54.34 26.82 10.78
C PHE A 83 -55.63 26.88 11.59
N LEU A 84 -55.67 26.14 12.70
CA LEU A 84 -56.87 26.00 13.52
C LEU A 84 -56.47 26.10 15.00
N ARG A 85 -57.31 26.76 15.78
CA ARG A 85 -57.15 26.90 17.24
C ARG A 85 -58.39 26.32 17.92
N GLN A 86 -58.25 25.25 18.69
CA GLN A 86 -59.38 24.54 19.30
C GLN A 86 -59.05 24.16 20.74
N LYS A 87 -60.07 24.12 21.60
CA LYS A 87 -59.90 23.61 22.97
C LYS A 87 -59.74 22.09 22.95
N ASN A 88 -58.70 21.59 23.61
CA ASN A 88 -58.51 20.16 23.83
C ASN A 88 -59.48 19.62 24.89
N THR A 89 -59.43 18.32 25.17
CA THR A 89 -60.30 17.63 26.14
C THR A 89 -60.16 18.14 27.58
N LEU A 90 -59.11 18.91 27.86
CA LEU A 90 -58.84 19.57 29.14
C LEU A 90 -59.26 21.06 29.16
N GLY A 91 -59.86 21.57 28.08
CA GLY A 91 -60.35 22.94 27.97
C GLY A 91 -59.28 24.00 27.61
N LEU A 92 -58.04 23.59 27.36
CA LEU A 92 -56.92 24.45 26.95
C LEU A 92 -56.91 24.63 25.43
N TYR A 93 -56.61 25.84 24.96
CA TYR A 93 -56.49 26.11 23.52
C TYR A 93 -55.20 25.52 22.95
N GLU A 94 -55.31 24.63 21.98
CA GLU A 94 -54.22 24.11 21.16
C GLU A 94 -54.24 24.76 19.76
N ASN A 95 -53.07 25.09 19.26
CA ASN A 95 -52.81 25.56 17.91
C ASN A 95 -52.37 24.38 17.04
N PHE A 96 -53.16 24.01 16.04
CA PHE A 96 -52.84 22.91 15.14
C PHE A 96 -52.79 23.35 13.67
N LEU A 97 -51.80 22.80 12.98
CA LEU A 97 -51.61 22.98 11.54
C LEU A 97 -52.17 21.75 10.83
N ARG A 98 -53.26 21.93 10.07
CA ARG A 98 -53.85 20.88 9.25
C ARG A 98 -53.37 21.00 7.81
N ILE A 99 -52.72 19.97 7.30
CA ILE A 99 -52.34 19.84 5.89
C ILE A 99 -53.37 18.95 5.20
N ILE A 100 -54.02 19.49 4.18
CA ILE A 100 -55.07 18.83 3.40
C ILE A 100 -54.51 18.54 2.02
N ILE A 101 -54.49 17.27 1.64
CA ILE A 101 -54.02 16.81 0.33
C ILE A 101 -55.22 16.35 -0.48
N ASP A 102 -55.38 16.94 -1.67
CA ASP A 102 -56.23 16.42 -2.73
C ASP A 102 -55.32 15.78 -3.77
N GLU A 103 -55.19 14.45 -3.72
CA GLU A 103 -54.18 13.69 -4.50
C GLU A 103 -54.44 13.74 -6.01
N GLY A 104 -55.72 13.82 -6.43
CA GLY A 104 -56.09 13.68 -7.84
C GLY A 104 -55.84 12.27 -8.40
N LEU A 105 -56.05 12.09 -9.72
CA LEU A 105 -55.76 10.83 -10.39
C LEU A 105 -54.27 10.73 -10.76
N PRO A 106 -53.61 9.58 -10.57
CA PRO A 106 -52.23 9.39 -11.01
C PRO A 106 -52.12 9.40 -12.54
N SER A 107 -51.06 10.05 -13.02
CA SER A 107 -50.71 10.16 -14.45
C SER A 107 -49.84 8.97 -14.87
N ARG A 108 -50.20 8.31 -15.98
CA ARG A 108 -49.39 7.28 -16.67
C ARG A 108 -48.90 7.77 -18.02
N VAL A 109 -47.68 7.40 -18.37
CA VAL A 109 -47.07 7.74 -19.66
C VAL A 109 -47.73 6.91 -20.75
N PHE A 110 -48.37 7.56 -21.72
CA PHE A 110 -48.93 6.89 -22.89
C PHE A 110 -47.91 6.78 -24.01
N LYS A 111 -47.18 7.86 -24.29
CA LYS A 111 -46.14 7.90 -25.32
C LYS A 111 -45.08 8.94 -25.00
N ILE A 112 -43.82 8.63 -25.33
CA ILE A 112 -42.69 9.56 -25.22
C ILE A 112 -42.26 9.96 -26.64
N LYS A 113 -42.10 11.26 -26.86
CA LYS A 113 -41.58 11.82 -28.10
C LYS A 113 -40.45 12.78 -27.80
N ILE A 114 -39.34 12.65 -28.52
CA ILE A 114 -38.30 13.67 -28.54
C ILE A 114 -38.48 14.45 -29.84
N LEU A 115 -38.67 15.76 -29.74
CA LEU A 115 -38.96 16.65 -30.86
C LEU A 115 -37.80 17.64 -31.06
N PRO A 116 -37.30 17.82 -32.28
CA PRO A 116 -36.30 18.84 -32.56
C PRO A 116 -37.00 20.21 -32.67
N LYS A 117 -36.54 21.21 -31.91
CA LYS A 117 -37.14 22.56 -31.93
C LYS A 117 -36.89 23.31 -33.24
N SER A 118 -35.72 23.10 -33.84
CA SER A 118 -35.32 23.69 -35.13
C SER A 118 -34.37 22.75 -35.83
N ILE A 119 -34.78 22.19 -36.97
CA ILE A 119 -33.87 21.45 -37.83
C ILE A 119 -33.18 22.46 -38.76
N ARG A 120 -31.95 22.85 -38.41
CA ARG A 120 -31.16 23.77 -39.22
C ARG A 120 -30.36 22.99 -40.28
N GLY A 121 -31.00 22.64 -41.40
CA GLY A 121 -30.32 22.07 -42.57
C GLY A 121 -30.28 20.53 -42.63
N ARG A 122 -29.87 20.01 -43.81
CA ARG A 122 -29.99 18.59 -44.18
C ARG A 122 -29.19 17.64 -43.28
N TYR A 123 -28.05 18.06 -42.74
CA TYR A 123 -27.21 17.25 -41.86
C TYR A 123 -27.92 16.90 -40.55
N PHE A 124 -28.44 17.91 -39.84
CA PHE A 124 -29.16 17.73 -38.59
C PHE A 124 -30.43 16.88 -38.76
N GLN A 125 -31.13 17.04 -39.89
CA GLN A 125 -32.29 16.21 -40.20
C GLN A 125 -31.90 14.73 -40.34
N THR A 126 -30.84 14.46 -41.11
CA THR A 126 -30.33 13.10 -41.32
C THR A 126 -29.84 12.46 -40.02
N TYR A 127 -29.15 13.23 -39.17
CA TYR A 127 -28.72 12.78 -37.85
C TYR A 127 -29.91 12.43 -36.97
N TRP A 128 -30.91 13.32 -36.90
CA TRP A 128 -32.10 13.14 -36.09
C TRP A 128 -32.89 11.90 -36.51
N ASP A 129 -33.16 11.75 -37.81
CA ASP A 129 -33.93 10.62 -38.35
C ASP A 129 -33.24 9.26 -38.06
N LYS A 130 -31.91 9.23 -38.04
CA LYS A 130 -31.13 8.02 -37.76
C LYS A 130 -31.04 7.69 -36.26
N LYS A 131 -31.08 8.70 -35.37
CA LYS A 131 -30.72 8.54 -33.95
C LYS A 131 -31.86 8.73 -32.95
N VAL A 132 -33.00 9.28 -33.35
CA VAL A 132 -34.13 9.57 -32.42
C VAL A 132 -34.58 8.36 -31.60
N ASN A 133 -34.60 7.15 -32.18
CA ASN A 133 -34.96 5.91 -31.47
C ASN A 133 -33.92 5.50 -30.41
N GLN A 134 -32.63 5.76 -30.67
CA GLN A 134 -31.56 5.50 -29.70
C GLN A 134 -31.64 6.51 -28.54
N LEU A 135 -31.93 7.78 -28.85
CA LEU A 135 -32.07 8.84 -27.85
C LEU A 135 -33.31 8.64 -26.95
N LEU A 136 -34.39 8.08 -27.50
CA LEU A 136 -35.58 7.69 -26.73
C LEU A 136 -35.26 6.64 -25.65
N GLY A 137 -34.37 5.69 -25.95
CA GLY A 137 -33.95 4.65 -25.01
C GLY A 137 -33.14 5.13 -23.81
N LEU A 138 -32.75 6.41 -23.76
CA LEU A 138 -32.01 7.00 -22.63
C LEU A 138 -32.92 7.41 -21.46
N PHE A 139 -34.23 7.49 -21.69
CA PHE A 139 -35.20 7.80 -20.64
C PHE A 139 -35.53 6.53 -19.86
N PRO A 140 -35.33 6.50 -18.52
CA PRO A 140 -35.60 5.32 -17.70
C PRO A 140 -37.10 5.11 -17.38
N ILE A 141 -37.99 5.63 -18.23
CA ILE A 141 -39.46 5.58 -18.07
C ILE A 141 -40.06 5.05 -19.38
N ASN A 142 -40.95 4.04 -19.29
CA ASN A 142 -41.55 3.38 -20.44
C ASN A 142 -43.03 3.74 -20.62
N GLU A 143 -43.57 3.40 -21.78
CA GLU A 143 -45.02 3.47 -22.02
C GLU A 143 -45.76 2.55 -21.03
N GLY A 144 -46.76 3.11 -20.34
CA GLY A 144 -47.53 2.46 -19.29
C GLY A 144 -47.06 2.76 -17.87
N ASP A 145 -45.83 3.25 -17.66
CA ASP A 145 -45.31 3.56 -16.33
C ASP A 145 -46.02 4.76 -15.68
N LEU A 146 -45.97 4.83 -14.35
CA LEU A 146 -46.38 6.04 -13.62
C LEU A 146 -45.41 7.17 -13.93
N LEU A 147 -45.95 8.37 -14.09
CA LEU A 147 -45.18 9.56 -14.42
C LEU A 147 -44.24 9.95 -13.25
N ASP A 148 -42.95 9.65 -13.35
CA ASP A 148 -41.97 10.00 -12.32
C ASP A 148 -41.08 11.17 -12.79
N GLN A 149 -41.22 12.32 -12.11
CA GLN A 149 -40.42 13.52 -12.38
C GLN A 149 -38.90 13.29 -12.18
N GLU A 150 -38.49 12.45 -11.23
CA GLU A 150 -37.08 12.14 -11.00
C GLU A 150 -36.50 11.34 -12.19
N GLN A 151 -37.26 10.37 -12.71
CA GLN A 151 -36.89 9.62 -13.90
C GLN A 151 -36.81 10.51 -15.14
N ILE A 152 -37.72 11.48 -15.29
CA ILE A 152 -37.66 12.48 -16.36
C ILE A 152 -36.38 13.33 -16.25
N GLN A 153 -35.99 13.77 -15.05
CA GLN A 153 -34.75 14.54 -14.86
C GLN A 153 -33.49 13.70 -15.13
N LYS A 154 -33.48 12.42 -14.71
CA LYS A 154 -32.40 11.48 -15.06
C LYS A 154 -32.29 11.28 -16.57
N GLY A 155 -33.42 11.11 -17.26
CA GLY A 155 -33.48 11.01 -18.71
C GLY A 155 -33.01 12.28 -19.43
N LYS A 156 -33.41 13.47 -18.97
CA LYS A 156 -32.89 14.76 -19.47
C LYS A 156 -31.37 14.84 -19.36
N LYS A 157 -30.80 14.46 -18.21
CA LYS A 157 -29.35 14.46 -17.99
C LYS A 157 -28.63 13.45 -18.89
N ALA A 158 -29.16 12.23 -19.00
CA ALA A 158 -28.60 11.20 -19.88
C ALA A 158 -28.62 11.64 -21.35
N LEU A 159 -29.71 12.27 -21.80
CA LEU A 159 -29.85 12.81 -23.14
C LEU A 159 -28.82 13.92 -23.43
N LEU A 160 -28.65 14.88 -22.51
CA LEU A 160 -27.64 15.95 -22.65
C LEU A 160 -26.21 15.39 -22.70
N ASN A 161 -25.92 14.37 -21.88
CA ASN A 161 -24.61 13.72 -21.86
C ASN A 161 -24.31 12.98 -23.16
N GLU A 162 -25.28 12.25 -23.72
CA GLU A 162 -25.12 11.54 -25.00
C GLU A 162 -24.90 12.53 -26.15
N LEU A 163 -25.65 13.63 -26.18
CA LEU A 163 -25.48 14.68 -27.18
C LEU A 163 -24.09 15.33 -27.07
N ALA A 164 -23.58 15.57 -25.86
CA ALA A 164 -22.23 16.07 -25.64
C ALA A 164 -21.13 15.06 -26.03
N ALA A 165 -21.36 13.76 -25.83
CA ALA A 165 -20.46 12.69 -26.26
C ALA A 165 -20.35 12.62 -27.78
N GLN A 166 -21.43 12.94 -28.49
CA GLN A 166 -21.48 13.03 -29.96
C GLN A 166 -21.12 14.43 -30.50
N GLU A 167 -20.36 15.22 -29.73
CA GLU A 167 -19.82 16.52 -30.12
C GLU A 167 -20.85 17.65 -30.35
N PHE A 168 -22.12 17.46 -29.98
CA PHE A 168 -23.15 18.52 -29.99
C PHE A 168 -23.09 19.36 -28.69
N VAL A 169 -22.11 20.26 -28.64
CA VAL A 169 -21.81 21.08 -27.47
C VAL A 169 -22.79 22.26 -27.36
N GLY A 170 -23.32 22.50 -26.15
CA GLY A 170 -24.26 23.58 -25.88
C GLY A 170 -25.73 23.24 -26.17
N SER A 171 -26.04 21.96 -26.41
CA SER A 171 -27.41 21.47 -26.55
C SER A 171 -28.27 21.81 -25.34
N LYS A 172 -29.53 22.20 -25.56
CA LYS A 172 -30.47 22.59 -24.50
C LYS A 172 -31.75 21.77 -24.58
N ILE A 173 -32.28 21.47 -23.39
CA ILE A 173 -33.64 20.96 -23.22
C ILE A 173 -34.40 22.04 -22.47
N GLU A 174 -35.29 22.76 -23.14
CA GLU A 174 -36.00 23.89 -22.53
C GLU A 174 -37.05 23.42 -21.52
N ASP A 175 -37.89 22.43 -21.87
CA ASP A 175 -38.82 21.77 -20.95
C ASP A 175 -39.44 20.49 -21.55
N VAL A 176 -40.02 19.65 -20.68
CA VAL A 176 -40.79 18.46 -21.08
C VAL A 176 -42.26 18.82 -20.98
N HIS A 177 -42.93 18.92 -22.13
CA HIS A 177 -44.35 19.21 -22.18
C HIS A 177 -45.14 17.93 -21.90
N ILE A 178 -45.95 17.97 -20.84
CA ILE A 178 -46.85 16.89 -20.45
C ILE A 178 -48.22 17.19 -21.08
N VAL A 179 -48.57 16.44 -22.12
CA VAL A 179 -49.82 16.66 -22.88
C VAL A 179 -50.83 15.59 -22.50
N THR A 180 -51.94 15.97 -21.87
CA THR A 180 -53.02 15.03 -21.53
C THR A 180 -53.65 14.46 -22.80
N VAL A 181 -53.82 13.14 -22.84
CA VAL A 181 -54.47 12.43 -23.96
C VAL A 181 -55.70 11.68 -23.48
N GLN A 182 -56.66 11.50 -24.39
CA GLN A 182 -57.82 10.65 -24.13
C GLN A 182 -57.37 9.18 -24.04
N ALA A 183 -57.92 8.44 -23.07
CA ALA A 183 -57.59 7.04 -22.86
C ALA A 183 -57.87 6.22 -24.13
N PRO A 184 -56.96 5.33 -24.56
CA PRO A 184 -57.19 4.44 -25.70
C PRO A 184 -58.43 3.57 -25.44
N SER A 185 -59.27 3.38 -26.45
CA SER A 185 -60.55 2.66 -26.36
C SER A 185 -60.45 1.22 -25.82
N GLN A 186 -59.24 0.65 -25.76
CA GLN A 186 -58.93 -0.69 -25.28
C GLN A 186 -58.59 -0.74 -23.76
N LEU A 187 -58.33 0.39 -23.11
CA LEU A 187 -57.97 0.50 -21.69
C LEU A 187 -59.10 1.20 -20.94
N ASN A 188 -60.14 0.44 -20.56
CA ASN A 188 -61.31 0.95 -19.85
C ASN A 188 -61.00 1.17 -18.36
N LEU A 189 -60.13 2.13 -18.05
CA LEU A 189 -59.70 2.44 -16.69
C LEU A 189 -59.99 3.90 -16.37
N LYS A 190 -61.10 4.17 -15.67
CA LYS A 190 -61.38 5.49 -15.03
C LYS A 190 -60.40 5.85 -13.90
N ALA A 191 -59.41 5.00 -13.63
CA ALA A 191 -58.50 5.08 -12.48
C ALA A 191 -57.22 5.89 -12.75
N TYR A 192 -56.91 6.25 -14.00
CA TYR A 192 -55.66 6.91 -14.37
C TYR A 192 -55.88 8.03 -15.39
N ARG A 193 -55.03 9.06 -15.33
CA ARG A 193 -54.87 10.07 -16.39
C ARG A 193 -53.74 9.63 -17.32
N PHE A 194 -53.94 9.68 -18.64
CA PHE A 194 -52.89 9.35 -19.61
C PHE A 194 -52.25 10.62 -20.16
N VAL A 195 -50.92 10.64 -20.25
CA VAL A 195 -50.15 11.80 -20.73
C VAL A 195 -49.09 11.41 -21.75
N ASN A 196 -48.85 12.26 -22.74
CA ASN A 196 -47.67 12.19 -23.59
C ASN A 196 -46.55 13.05 -23.01
N LEU A 197 -45.33 12.53 -23.05
CA LEU A 197 -44.12 13.28 -22.75
C LEU A 197 -43.50 13.78 -24.05
N GLU A 198 -43.58 15.08 -24.29
CA GLU A 198 -42.96 15.72 -25.46
C GLU A 198 -41.70 16.49 -25.01
N VAL A 199 -40.54 15.94 -25.31
CA VAL A 199 -39.23 16.50 -24.95
C VAL A 199 -38.71 17.32 -26.12
N SER A 200 -38.72 18.65 -25.96
CA SER A 200 -38.19 19.56 -26.98
C SER A 200 -36.68 19.74 -26.80
N VAL A 201 -35.90 19.33 -27.81
CA VAL A 201 -34.44 19.45 -27.82
C VAL A 201 -34.00 20.49 -28.83
N GLU A 202 -33.16 21.41 -28.38
CA GLU A 202 -32.39 22.31 -29.23
C GLU A 202 -30.97 21.77 -29.32
N LEU A 203 -30.57 21.27 -30.50
CA LEU A 203 -29.22 20.76 -30.72
C LEU A 203 -28.22 21.92 -30.69
N GLY A 204 -27.12 21.72 -29.97
CA GLY A 204 -25.99 22.64 -29.92
C GLY A 204 -25.14 22.59 -31.19
N ASP A 205 -24.03 23.34 -31.17
CA ASP A 205 -23.07 23.34 -32.27
C ASP A 205 -22.34 21.98 -32.33
N HIS A 206 -22.09 21.44 -33.53
CA HIS A 206 -21.19 20.30 -33.69
C HIS A 206 -19.75 20.81 -33.73
N VAL A 207 -18.97 20.57 -32.68
CA VAL A 207 -17.68 21.25 -32.45
C VAL A 207 -16.50 20.29 -32.42
N THR A 208 -15.47 20.59 -33.20
CA THR A 208 -14.15 19.94 -33.09
C THR A 208 -13.11 20.91 -32.55
N PHE A 209 -12.14 20.41 -31.79
CA PHE A 209 -11.12 21.23 -31.12
C PHE A 209 -9.73 21.05 -31.74
N GLY A 210 -9.03 22.17 -31.92
CA GLY A 210 -7.64 22.22 -32.35
C GLY A 210 -6.79 23.02 -31.36
N PHE A 211 -5.50 22.69 -31.29
CA PHE A 211 -4.53 23.40 -30.45
C PHE A 211 -3.32 23.82 -31.28
N ARG A 212 -2.83 25.04 -31.01
CA ARG A 212 -1.60 25.59 -31.59
C ARG A 212 -0.70 26.14 -30.47
N ASP A 213 0.61 26.10 -30.73
CA ASP A 213 1.66 26.59 -29.85
C ASP A 213 1.68 25.94 -28.45
N ASN A 214 1.16 24.71 -28.36
CA ASN A 214 1.20 23.87 -27.17
C ASN A 214 2.51 23.04 -27.12
N PHE A 215 3.49 23.49 -26.35
CA PHE A 215 4.78 22.83 -26.14
C PHE A 215 4.82 22.07 -24.81
N ALA A 216 4.19 22.58 -23.75
CA ALA A 216 4.20 21.94 -22.43
C ALA A 216 3.27 20.72 -22.35
N PHE A 217 2.16 20.73 -23.09
CA PHE A 217 1.22 19.61 -23.16
C PHE A 217 1.07 19.10 -24.60
N THR A 218 0.92 17.78 -24.73
CA THR A 218 0.54 17.17 -26.00
C THR A 218 -0.92 17.45 -26.34
N LYS A 219 -1.29 17.38 -27.62
CA LYS A 219 -2.68 17.57 -28.07
C LYS A 219 -3.65 16.61 -27.37
N ASN A 220 -3.26 15.36 -27.18
CA ASN A 220 -4.09 14.35 -26.52
C ASN A 220 -4.33 14.67 -25.04
N GLN A 221 -3.32 15.20 -24.33
CA GLN A 221 -3.51 15.65 -22.95
C GLN A 221 -4.50 16.81 -22.87
N LEU A 222 -4.37 17.80 -23.76
CA LEU A 222 -5.31 18.93 -23.81
C LEU A 222 -6.74 18.48 -24.17
N LEU A 223 -6.90 17.50 -25.06
CA LEU A 223 -8.19 16.89 -25.36
C LEU A 223 -8.78 16.19 -24.13
N SER A 224 -7.97 15.43 -23.38
CA SER A 224 -8.45 14.73 -22.17
C SER A 224 -8.99 15.70 -21.10
N PHE A 225 -8.40 16.90 -20.95
CA PHE A 225 -8.92 17.90 -20.02
C PHE A 225 -10.29 18.45 -20.46
N ILE A 226 -10.52 18.54 -21.76
CA ILE A 226 -11.83 18.91 -22.33
C ILE A 226 -12.83 17.77 -22.12
N GLU A 227 -12.41 16.51 -22.29
CA GLU A 227 -13.25 15.34 -22.07
C GLU A 227 -13.67 15.18 -20.61
N GLU A 228 -12.78 15.43 -19.66
CA GLU A 228 -13.12 15.44 -18.23
C GLU A 228 -14.21 16.50 -17.94
N GLN A 229 -14.11 17.67 -18.55
CA GLN A 229 -15.11 18.73 -18.43
C GLN A 229 -16.46 18.35 -19.06
N LYS A 230 -16.48 17.49 -20.11
CA LYS A 230 -17.73 16.97 -20.73
C LYS A 230 -18.62 16.27 -19.70
N ALA A 231 -18.03 15.56 -18.73
CA ALA A 231 -18.79 14.84 -17.70
C ALA A 231 -19.56 15.76 -16.75
N THR A 232 -19.09 17.00 -16.56
CA THR A 232 -19.74 18.03 -15.73
C THR A 232 -20.72 18.91 -16.49
N GLY A 233 -20.72 18.84 -17.84
CA GLY A 233 -21.51 19.67 -18.72
C GLY A 233 -20.87 21.03 -19.00
N PHE A 234 -20.93 21.50 -20.25
CA PHE A 234 -20.29 22.75 -20.65
C PHE A 234 -21.17 24.01 -20.56
N GLY A 235 -22.49 23.85 -20.48
CA GLY A 235 -23.43 24.97 -20.61
C GLY A 235 -23.36 25.67 -21.98
N SER A 236 -23.97 26.85 -22.08
CA SER A 236 -24.01 27.63 -23.34
C SER A 236 -22.74 28.45 -23.62
N ASP A 237 -21.84 28.60 -22.64
CA ASP A 237 -20.56 29.32 -22.78
C ASP A 237 -19.37 28.35 -22.64
N TYR A 238 -19.44 27.27 -23.42
CA TYR A 238 -18.48 26.17 -23.36
C TYR A 238 -17.05 26.60 -23.72
N ILE A 239 -16.90 27.62 -24.58
CA ILE A 239 -15.60 28.13 -25.01
C ILE A 239 -14.83 28.73 -23.83
N ASN A 240 -15.47 29.58 -23.03
CA ASN A 240 -14.82 30.21 -21.88
C ASN A 240 -14.54 29.20 -20.76
N VAL A 241 -15.45 28.24 -20.54
CA VAL A 241 -15.22 27.15 -19.57
C VAL A 241 -13.98 26.34 -19.93
N ILE A 242 -13.87 25.89 -21.18
CA ILE A 242 -12.71 25.16 -21.68
C ILE A 242 -11.45 26.01 -21.59
N LYS A 243 -11.52 27.27 -22.05
CA LYS A 243 -10.39 28.21 -21.97
C LYS A 243 -9.87 28.36 -20.53
N ASN A 244 -10.76 28.56 -19.56
CA ASN A 244 -10.39 28.72 -18.16
C ASN A 244 -9.79 27.44 -17.58
N ARG A 245 -10.36 26.27 -17.89
CA ARG A 245 -9.81 24.97 -17.49
C ARG A 245 -8.39 24.79 -18.01
N LEU A 246 -8.16 25.05 -19.30
CA LEU A 246 -6.82 24.99 -19.89
C LEU A 246 -5.87 26.00 -19.21
N LEU A 247 -6.29 27.25 -18.98
CA LEU A 247 -5.49 28.25 -18.26
C LEU A 247 -5.09 27.77 -16.86
N GLU A 248 -5.98 27.10 -16.13
CA GLU A 248 -5.69 26.53 -14.81
C GLU A 248 -4.64 25.42 -14.87
N GLU A 249 -4.72 24.52 -15.86
CA GLU A 249 -3.75 23.43 -16.04
C GLU A 249 -2.35 23.93 -16.42
N TYR A 250 -2.25 24.99 -17.23
CA TYR A 250 -0.95 25.62 -17.48
C TYR A 250 -0.41 26.33 -16.24
N LYS A 251 -1.27 27.02 -15.49
CA LYS A 251 -0.88 27.69 -14.23
C LYS A 251 -0.43 26.69 -13.16
N SER A 252 -1.00 25.49 -13.11
CA SER A 252 -0.60 24.44 -12.16
C SER A 252 0.83 23.94 -12.41
N LEU A 253 1.35 24.04 -13.64
CA LEU A 253 2.74 23.73 -13.98
C LEU A 253 3.71 24.92 -13.83
N GLY A 254 3.23 26.09 -13.40
CA GLY A 254 4.04 27.29 -13.16
C GLY A 254 4.07 28.31 -14.31
N TYR A 255 3.22 28.16 -15.33
CA TYR A 255 3.06 29.14 -16.41
C TYR A 255 2.07 30.25 -16.00
N ALA A 256 2.48 31.12 -15.08
CA ALA A 256 1.58 32.13 -14.48
C ALA A 256 1.03 33.17 -15.48
N HIS A 257 1.73 33.37 -16.59
CA HIS A 257 1.39 34.37 -17.62
C HIS A 257 0.89 33.75 -18.92
N VAL A 258 0.43 32.49 -18.89
CA VAL A 258 -0.20 31.84 -20.03
C VAL A 258 -1.40 32.66 -20.54
N GLN A 259 -1.49 32.81 -21.86
CA GLN A 259 -2.62 33.43 -22.54
C GLN A 259 -3.17 32.50 -23.60
N ILE A 260 -4.49 32.39 -23.67
CA ILE A 260 -5.16 31.55 -24.67
C ILE A 260 -6.08 32.43 -25.52
N GLN A 261 -5.80 32.49 -26.82
CA GLN A 261 -6.64 33.12 -27.82
C GLN A 261 -7.47 32.04 -28.51
N VAL A 262 -8.75 32.32 -28.77
CA VAL A 262 -9.67 31.34 -29.36
C VAL A 262 -10.11 31.82 -30.73
N TYR A 263 -9.98 30.96 -31.74
CA TYR A 263 -10.46 31.20 -33.09
C TYR A 263 -11.52 30.17 -33.45
N THR A 264 -12.66 30.63 -33.97
CA THR A 264 -13.76 29.78 -34.42
C THR A 264 -13.86 29.84 -35.94
N PHE A 265 -13.81 28.68 -36.58
CA PHE A 265 -14.02 28.53 -38.02
C PHE A 265 -15.34 27.79 -38.27
N GLU A 266 -16.26 28.42 -39.00
CA GLU A 266 -17.52 27.80 -39.40
C GLU A 266 -17.42 27.32 -40.85
N LYS A 267 -17.69 26.03 -41.09
CA LYS A 267 -17.72 25.48 -42.44
C LYS A 267 -19.08 25.78 -43.07
N HIS A 268 -19.08 26.58 -44.14
CA HIS A 268 -20.27 27.18 -44.75
C HIS A 268 -21.40 26.20 -45.14
N ASP A 269 -21.08 24.92 -45.35
CA ASP A 269 -22.03 23.88 -45.81
C ASP A 269 -22.43 22.82 -44.75
N SER A 270 -21.72 22.67 -43.62
CA SER A 270 -21.98 21.59 -42.64
C SER A 270 -22.47 22.04 -41.27
N GLN A 271 -22.47 23.35 -40.97
CA GLN A 271 -22.72 23.88 -39.62
C GLN A 271 -21.81 23.27 -38.53
N GLU A 272 -20.70 22.65 -38.92
CA GLU A 272 -19.64 22.23 -38.01
C GLU A 272 -18.75 23.43 -37.69
N LYS A 273 -18.43 23.58 -36.41
CA LYS A 273 -17.49 24.59 -35.91
C LYS A 273 -16.17 23.92 -35.57
N HIS A 274 -15.08 24.47 -36.08
CA HIS A 274 -13.74 24.09 -35.66
C HIS A 274 -13.16 25.19 -34.77
N ILE A 275 -12.94 24.89 -33.50
CA ILE A 275 -12.42 25.84 -32.52
C ILE A 275 -10.94 25.56 -32.28
N THR A 276 -10.11 26.53 -32.61
CA THR A 276 -8.66 26.46 -32.37
C THR A 276 -8.28 27.32 -31.17
N PHE A 277 -7.71 26.69 -30.15
CA PHE A 277 -7.06 27.36 -29.02
C PHE A 277 -5.60 27.61 -29.37
N ASN A 278 -5.23 28.88 -29.52
CA ASN A 278 -3.84 29.28 -29.68
C ASN A 278 -3.26 29.66 -28.32
N ILE A 279 -2.23 28.93 -27.89
CA ILE A 279 -1.72 28.97 -26.52
C ILE A 279 -0.36 29.68 -26.51
N GLN A 280 -0.33 30.88 -25.93
CA GLN A 280 0.90 31.58 -25.62
C GLN A 280 1.32 31.20 -24.20
N GLU A 281 2.13 30.16 -24.07
CA GLU A 281 2.53 29.60 -22.77
C GLU A 281 3.36 30.59 -21.92
N ASN A 282 4.24 31.36 -22.58
CA ASN A 282 5.28 32.18 -21.96
C ASN A 282 6.23 31.36 -21.07
N GLU A 283 7.26 32.00 -20.48
CA GLU A 283 8.19 31.32 -19.57
C GLU A 283 7.55 31.03 -18.21
N ARG A 284 8.00 29.96 -17.55
CA ARG A 284 7.61 29.65 -16.17
C ARG A 284 8.16 30.69 -15.20
N VAL A 285 7.33 31.14 -14.27
CA VAL A 285 7.73 32.14 -13.27
C VAL A 285 8.48 31.45 -12.13
N LYS A 286 9.66 31.97 -11.78
CA LYS A 286 10.47 31.46 -10.66
C LYS A 286 10.27 32.26 -9.38
N ILE A 287 10.23 31.57 -8.24
CA ILE A 287 10.23 32.18 -6.91
C ILE A 287 11.67 32.54 -6.55
N GLU A 288 11.97 33.83 -6.54
CA GLU A 288 13.32 34.34 -6.24
C GLU A 288 13.56 34.40 -4.72
N ASN A 289 12.59 34.95 -3.99
CA ASN A 289 12.61 34.95 -2.53
C ASN A 289 11.20 34.85 -1.93
N ILE A 290 11.13 34.33 -0.71
CA ILE A 290 9.94 34.32 0.15
C ILE A 290 10.35 35.00 1.45
N GLU A 291 9.60 36.03 1.82
CA GLU A 291 9.73 36.76 3.08
C GLU A 291 8.44 36.63 3.88
N PHE A 292 8.60 36.45 5.19
CA PHE A 292 7.51 36.42 6.14
C PHE A 292 7.53 37.72 6.95
N ASP A 293 6.35 38.26 7.21
CA ASP A 293 6.14 39.44 8.04
C ASP A 293 5.02 39.14 9.04
N GLY A 294 5.15 39.67 10.25
CA GLY A 294 4.27 39.39 11.39
C GLY A 294 4.58 38.12 12.17
N ASN A 295 5.75 37.52 11.93
CA ASN A 295 6.36 36.50 12.79
C ASN A 295 7.13 37.16 13.95
N LEU A 296 6.90 36.69 15.18
CA LEU A 296 7.51 37.21 16.41
C LEU A 296 8.44 36.16 17.05
N ASP A 297 7.94 34.94 17.27
CA ASP A 297 8.69 33.91 18.01
C ASP A 297 9.52 33.02 17.07
N PHE A 298 9.10 32.86 15.81
CA PHE A 298 9.89 32.16 14.78
C PHE A 298 10.69 33.12 13.91
N SER A 299 11.91 32.74 13.53
CA SER A 299 12.67 33.51 12.54
C SER A 299 12.08 33.33 11.14
N GLY A 300 12.26 34.32 10.26
CA GLY A 300 11.81 34.20 8.86
C GLY A 300 12.47 33.03 8.11
N ALA A 301 13.65 32.58 8.55
CA ALA A 301 14.31 31.39 8.00
C ALA A 301 13.61 30.08 8.42
N ASP A 302 13.13 30.00 9.67
CA ASP A 302 12.41 28.82 10.18
C ASP A 302 11.09 28.62 9.45
N LEU A 303 10.31 29.70 9.31
CA LEU A 303 9.04 29.66 8.57
C LEU A 303 9.24 29.34 7.09
N LYS A 304 10.33 29.83 6.50
CA LYS A 304 10.71 29.49 5.11
C LYS A 304 11.04 28.01 4.97
N ASN A 305 11.79 27.43 5.91
CA ASN A 305 12.12 26.01 5.90
C ASN A 305 10.85 25.14 6.03
N GLU A 306 9.96 25.46 6.97
CA GLU A 306 8.72 24.69 7.15
C GLU A 306 7.79 24.86 5.95
N PHE A 307 7.67 26.07 5.39
CA PHE A 307 6.93 26.32 4.16
C PHE A 307 7.39 25.40 3.02
N PHE A 308 8.69 25.31 2.75
CA PHE A 308 9.20 24.43 1.68
C PHE A 308 8.97 22.94 1.97
N LYS A 309 9.05 22.53 3.25
CA LYS A 309 8.83 21.14 3.67
C LYS A 309 7.39 20.69 3.44
N VAL A 310 6.40 21.56 3.67
CA VAL A 310 4.98 21.25 3.43
C VAL A 310 4.49 21.60 2.00
N SER A 311 5.35 22.20 1.17
CA SER A 311 5.03 22.63 -0.20
C SER A 311 5.09 21.52 -1.25
N SER A 312 4.52 21.79 -2.44
CA SER A 312 4.61 20.90 -3.60
C SER A 312 6.01 20.83 -4.20
N ILE A 313 6.32 19.77 -4.94
CA ILE A 313 7.63 19.57 -5.60
C ILE A 313 7.98 20.74 -6.55
N LEU A 314 6.97 21.36 -7.17
CA LEU A 314 7.17 22.52 -8.05
C LEU A 314 7.65 23.74 -7.27
N ILE A 315 7.06 24.02 -6.10
CA ILE A 315 7.51 25.11 -5.21
C ILE A 315 8.91 24.80 -4.65
N GLN A 316 9.20 23.55 -4.28
CA GLN A 316 10.54 23.13 -3.84
C GLN A 316 11.59 23.40 -4.94
N ASN A 317 11.23 23.15 -6.20
CA ASN A 317 12.03 23.49 -7.39
C ASN A 317 11.97 24.97 -7.80
N ARG A 318 11.42 25.84 -6.93
CA ARG A 318 11.35 27.30 -7.09
C ARG A 318 10.42 27.77 -8.22
N TYR A 319 9.41 27.01 -8.61
CA TYR A 319 8.38 27.48 -9.55
C TYR A 319 7.18 28.08 -8.82
N PHE A 320 6.66 29.19 -9.34
CA PHE A 320 5.49 29.87 -8.77
C PHE A 320 4.20 29.21 -9.24
N VAL A 321 3.46 28.64 -8.29
CA VAL A 321 2.11 28.07 -8.51
C VAL A 321 1.18 28.66 -7.46
N GLU A 322 0.27 29.54 -7.88
CA GLU A 322 -0.55 30.35 -6.98
C GLU A 322 -1.42 29.53 -6.02
N LYS A 323 -2.12 28.51 -6.55
CA LYS A 323 -2.98 27.62 -5.77
C LYS A 323 -2.20 26.84 -4.71
N ASP A 324 -1.04 26.32 -5.10
CA ASP A 324 -0.18 25.56 -4.20
C ASP A 324 0.42 26.46 -3.11
N ILE A 325 0.77 27.71 -3.42
CA ILE A 325 1.28 28.67 -2.43
C ILE A 325 0.21 28.96 -1.38
N SER A 326 -1.03 29.21 -1.80
CA SER A 326 -2.15 29.43 -0.86
C SER A 326 -2.35 28.21 0.04
N SER A 327 -2.45 27.01 -0.54
CA SER A 327 -2.61 25.76 0.23
C SER A 327 -1.43 25.48 1.16
N THR A 328 -0.20 25.75 0.72
CA THR A 328 1.01 25.58 1.53
C THR A 328 1.01 26.56 2.72
N THR A 329 0.56 27.80 2.49
CA THR A 329 0.45 28.81 3.54
C THR A 329 -0.61 28.43 4.57
N GLU A 330 -1.75 27.91 4.14
CA GLU A 330 -2.79 27.37 5.05
C GLU A 330 -2.22 26.25 5.93
N LYS A 331 -1.49 25.29 5.35
CA LYS A 331 -0.80 24.23 6.10
C LYS A 331 0.25 24.77 7.08
N LEU A 332 0.95 25.84 6.71
CA LEU A 332 1.89 26.50 7.62
C LEU A 332 1.16 27.14 8.82
N ILE A 333 -0.01 27.76 8.59
CA ILE A 333 -0.84 28.29 9.67
C ILE A 333 -1.38 27.16 10.55
N GLU A 334 -1.83 26.04 9.96
CA GLU A 334 -2.23 24.84 10.73
C GLU A 334 -1.07 24.30 11.58
N TRP A 335 0.14 24.30 11.02
CA TRP A 335 1.35 23.95 11.76
C TRP A 335 1.62 24.92 12.92
N LEU A 336 1.52 26.24 12.72
CA LEU A 336 1.65 27.21 13.82
C LEU A 336 0.60 26.98 14.92
N LYS A 337 -0.66 26.75 14.53
CA LYS A 337 -1.73 26.40 15.48
C LYS A 337 -1.40 25.12 16.26
N SER A 338 -0.79 24.13 15.61
CA SER A 338 -0.35 22.90 16.27
C SER A 338 0.74 23.12 17.33
N GLN A 339 1.55 24.18 17.19
CA GLN A 339 2.58 24.59 18.16
C GLN A 339 2.04 25.47 19.29
N GLY A 340 0.72 25.70 19.34
CA GLY A 340 0.05 26.47 20.39
C GLY A 340 -0.29 27.91 20.01
N TYR A 341 -0.08 28.33 18.76
CA TYR A 341 -0.46 29.66 18.29
C TYR A 341 -1.86 29.65 17.67
N LEU A 342 -2.90 29.48 18.50
CA LEU A 342 -4.27 29.22 18.01
C LEU A 342 -4.89 30.38 17.25
N SER A 343 -4.50 31.60 17.60
CA SER A 343 -4.90 32.83 16.92
C SER A 343 -4.15 33.04 15.60
N ALA A 344 -3.26 32.12 15.21
CA ALA A 344 -2.49 32.24 13.99
C ALA A 344 -3.40 32.30 12.75
N ARG A 345 -3.17 33.27 11.87
CA ARG A 345 -3.94 33.43 10.64
C ARG A 345 -3.13 34.11 9.54
N LEU A 346 -3.49 33.79 8.30
CA LEU A 346 -2.99 34.50 7.14
C LEU A 346 -3.65 35.87 7.05
N ILE A 347 -2.85 36.94 6.94
CA ILE A 347 -3.35 38.30 6.69
C ILE A 347 -3.42 38.55 5.18
N ALA A 348 -2.31 38.35 4.47
CA ALA A 348 -2.22 38.59 3.03
C ALA A 348 -0.99 37.90 2.41
N ILE A 349 -1.04 37.65 1.10
CA ILE A 349 0.11 37.22 0.29
C ILE A 349 0.33 38.26 -0.80
N ASN A 350 1.41 39.03 -0.68
CA ASN A 350 1.82 40.01 -1.69
C ASN A 350 2.80 39.40 -2.68
N LYS A 351 2.52 39.62 -3.97
CA LYS A 351 3.30 39.11 -5.10
C LYS A 351 3.99 40.27 -5.81
N LEU A 352 5.32 40.34 -5.70
CA LEU A 352 6.14 41.36 -6.35
C LEU A 352 6.87 40.73 -7.55
N TYR A 353 6.35 40.96 -8.75
CA TYR A 353 6.98 40.46 -9.98
C TYR A 353 8.22 41.29 -10.33
N LEU A 354 9.33 40.61 -10.61
CA LEU A 354 10.63 41.18 -10.95
C LEU A 354 11.00 40.83 -12.41
N TYR A 355 11.99 41.53 -12.98
CA TYR A 355 12.60 41.25 -14.29
C TYR A 355 11.62 40.81 -15.40
N LYS A 356 10.86 41.75 -15.97
CA LYS A 356 9.84 41.46 -17.02
C LYS A 356 8.81 40.37 -16.63
N LYS A 357 8.61 40.14 -15.33
CA LYS A 357 7.71 39.14 -14.73
C LYS A 357 8.17 37.68 -14.85
N HIS A 358 9.46 37.43 -15.10
CA HIS A 358 9.99 36.05 -15.13
C HIS A 358 10.28 35.51 -13.72
N SER A 359 10.43 36.39 -12.73
CA SER A 359 10.56 36.01 -11.32
C SER A 359 9.56 36.75 -10.44
N VAL A 360 9.28 36.17 -9.27
CA VAL A 360 8.40 36.74 -8.26
C VAL A 360 9.04 36.63 -6.88
N LYS A 361 8.95 37.72 -6.13
CA LYS A 361 9.20 37.78 -4.70
C LYS A 361 7.86 37.72 -3.96
N LEU A 362 7.75 36.80 -3.01
CA LEU A 362 6.55 36.62 -2.19
C LEU A 362 6.78 37.23 -0.81
N VAL A 363 5.83 38.07 -0.37
CA VAL A 363 5.80 38.59 1.01
C VAL A 363 4.51 38.09 1.65
N ILE A 364 4.64 37.16 2.60
CA ILE A 364 3.52 36.51 3.29
C ILE A 364 3.36 37.18 4.64
N TYR A 365 2.25 37.92 4.80
CA TYR A 365 1.88 38.56 6.05
C TYR A 365 1.06 37.59 6.88
N ILE A 366 1.59 37.18 8.02
CA ILE A 366 0.92 36.33 8.99
C ILE A 366 0.66 37.10 10.27
N TYR A 367 -0.38 36.73 10.99
CA TYR A 367 -0.52 37.08 12.40
C TYR A 367 -0.24 35.82 13.17
N GLU A 368 0.86 35.75 13.90
CA GLU A 368 1.23 34.59 14.72
C GLU A 368 0.34 34.49 15.97
N GLY A 369 0.11 35.62 16.64
CA GLY A 369 -0.59 35.67 17.93
C GLY A 369 0.30 35.22 19.10
N GLU A 370 -0.24 35.23 20.32
CA GLU A 370 0.49 34.73 21.50
C GLU A 370 0.30 33.23 21.65
N GLN A 371 1.31 32.55 22.21
CA GLN A 371 1.26 31.12 22.46
C GLN A 371 0.28 30.79 23.60
N THR A 372 -0.67 29.91 23.33
CA THR A 372 -1.67 29.45 24.30
C THR A 372 -1.01 28.58 25.37
N GLN A 373 -1.10 28.98 26.63
CA GLN A 373 -0.58 28.23 27.78
C GLN A 373 -1.68 27.42 28.47
N ILE A 374 -1.33 26.26 29.00
CA ILE A 374 -2.25 25.44 29.78
C ILE A 374 -2.39 26.06 31.18
N ASP A 375 -3.58 26.54 31.53
CA ASP A 375 -3.83 27.10 32.87
C ASP A 375 -4.02 26.01 33.91
N ARG A 376 -4.94 25.07 33.64
CA ARG A 376 -5.31 23.96 34.55
C ARG A 376 -5.65 22.70 33.79
N ILE A 377 -5.36 21.56 34.41
CA ILE A 377 -5.70 20.22 33.89
C ILE A 377 -6.60 19.52 34.91
N TYR A 378 -7.85 19.27 34.50
CA TYR A 378 -8.83 18.49 35.26
C TYR A 378 -8.93 17.08 34.68
N LEU A 379 -8.52 16.09 35.47
CA LEU A 379 -8.72 14.68 35.16
C LEU A 379 -9.75 14.13 36.15
N THR A 380 -10.88 13.65 35.63
CA THR A 380 -11.92 13.01 36.44
C THR A 380 -12.03 11.54 36.06
N GLY A 381 -12.25 10.67 37.05
CA GLY A 381 -12.40 9.22 36.83
C GLY A 381 -11.10 8.41 36.71
N ALA A 382 -9.93 9.07 36.75
CA ALA A 382 -8.63 8.39 36.83
C ALA A 382 -8.43 7.70 38.20
N ARG A 383 -8.28 6.37 38.22
CA ARG A 383 -7.98 5.58 39.44
C ARG A 383 -6.84 4.60 39.22
N ALA A 384 -6.64 4.10 38.00
CA ALA A 384 -5.63 3.11 37.66
C ALA A 384 -4.21 3.71 37.55
N PHE A 385 -4.09 4.97 37.12
CA PHE A 385 -2.82 5.67 36.95
C PHE A 385 -2.83 7.02 37.68
N SER A 386 -1.64 7.51 38.05
CA SER A 386 -1.52 8.83 38.68
C SER A 386 -1.74 9.96 37.68
N LYS A 387 -2.13 11.16 38.16
CA LYS A 387 -2.27 12.37 37.32
C LYS A 387 -1.03 12.59 36.47
N ASN A 388 0.17 12.49 37.07
CA ASN A 388 1.43 12.70 36.37
C ASN A 388 1.67 11.70 35.25
N GLN A 389 1.41 10.39 35.48
CA GLN A 389 1.55 9.38 34.44
C GLN A 389 0.64 9.65 33.24
N ILE A 390 -0.59 10.12 33.50
CA ILE A 390 -1.54 10.45 32.43
C ILE A 390 -1.09 11.72 31.69
N THR A 391 -0.70 12.77 32.42
CA THR A 391 -0.26 14.04 31.81
C THR A 391 1.03 13.88 31.01
N ASP A 392 1.97 13.06 31.47
CA ASP A 392 3.23 12.76 30.77
C ASP A 392 2.97 12.06 29.43
N VAL A 393 2.05 11.07 29.42
CA VAL A 393 1.65 10.36 28.19
C VAL A 393 0.89 11.28 27.23
N LEU A 394 0.06 12.17 27.77
CA LEU A 394 -0.67 13.18 27.02
C LEU A 394 0.23 14.32 26.52
N GLY A 395 1.46 14.43 27.00
CA GLY A 395 2.38 15.52 26.63
C GLY A 395 1.91 16.90 27.08
N ILE A 396 1.22 16.99 28.21
CA ILE A 396 0.65 18.24 28.75
C ILE A 396 1.18 18.53 30.15
N GLU A 397 1.42 19.80 30.45
CA GLU A 397 1.87 20.25 31.76
C GLU A 397 1.28 21.64 32.05
N GLU A 398 0.87 21.88 33.29
CA GLU A 398 0.34 23.18 33.70
C GLU A 398 1.41 24.27 33.52
N LYS A 399 1.01 25.44 33.02
CA LYS A 399 1.85 26.60 32.69
C LYS A 399 2.83 26.40 31.53
N LYS A 400 2.77 25.26 30.82
CA LYS A 400 3.47 25.06 29.55
C LYS A 400 2.58 25.40 28.36
N PRO A 401 3.17 25.67 27.18
CA PRO A 401 2.41 25.82 25.94
C PRO A 401 1.59 24.58 25.60
N LEU A 402 0.37 24.79 25.11
CA LEU A 402 -0.48 23.73 24.59
C LEU A 402 -0.02 23.34 23.18
N ASN A 403 0.37 22.08 23.00
CA ASN A 403 0.60 21.50 21.68
C ASN A 403 -0.54 20.54 21.34
N LEU A 404 -1.47 20.99 20.49
CA LEU A 404 -2.67 20.20 20.14
C LEU A 404 -2.32 18.88 19.43
N PHE A 405 -1.26 18.87 18.63
CA PHE A 405 -0.83 17.67 17.92
C PHE A 405 -0.34 16.60 18.90
N SER A 406 0.54 16.99 19.82
CA SER A 406 1.10 16.10 20.85
C SER A 406 0.02 15.64 21.82
N PHE A 407 -0.93 16.51 22.16
CA PHE A 407 -2.08 16.15 22.99
C PHE A 407 -2.97 15.10 22.32
N ASN A 408 -3.33 15.29 21.05
CA ASN A 408 -4.15 14.32 20.31
C ASN A 408 -3.41 12.98 20.11
N GLU A 409 -2.11 13.02 19.81
CA GLU A 409 -1.28 11.80 19.76
C GLU A 409 -1.20 11.13 21.13
N GLY A 410 -1.11 11.93 22.18
CA GLY A 410 -1.13 11.52 23.57
C GLY A 410 -2.41 10.82 23.98
N ILE A 411 -3.58 11.27 23.51
CA ILE A 411 -4.88 10.61 23.75
C ILE A 411 -4.87 9.19 23.21
N GLU A 412 -4.34 8.99 22.00
CA GLU A 412 -4.21 7.65 21.41
C GLU A 412 -3.18 6.78 22.16
N LYS A 413 -2.06 7.37 22.59
CA LYS A 413 -1.07 6.68 23.45
C LYS A 413 -1.67 6.30 24.80
N LEU A 414 -2.53 7.13 25.37
CA LEU A 414 -3.21 6.87 26.63
C LEU A 414 -4.18 5.69 26.49
N LYS A 415 -5.01 5.65 25.44
CA LYS A 415 -5.89 4.51 25.15
C LYS A 415 -5.09 3.20 25.06
N LYS A 416 -3.96 3.22 24.35
CA LYS A 416 -3.05 2.07 24.25
C LYS A 416 -2.43 1.69 25.59
N LEU A 417 -2.03 2.66 26.41
CA LEU A 417 -1.51 2.39 27.76
C LEU A 417 -2.56 1.65 28.60
N TYR A 418 -3.81 2.10 28.62
CA TYR A 418 -4.90 1.44 29.34
C TYR A 418 -5.15 0.02 28.81
N ASN A 419 -5.21 -0.18 27.49
CA ASN A 419 -5.36 -1.50 26.88
C ASN A 419 -4.17 -2.44 27.21
N SER A 420 -2.93 -1.91 27.24
CA SER A 420 -1.73 -2.66 27.63
C SER A 420 -1.79 -3.15 29.08
N LYS A 421 -2.57 -2.48 29.94
CA LYS A 421 -2.84 -2.88 31.33
C LYS A 421 -4.21 -3.52 31.52
N SER A 422 -4.81 -4.02 30.44
CA SER A 422 -6.06 -4.79 30.41
C SER A 422 -7.37 -4.01 30.62
N TYR A 423 -7.35 -2.68 30.48
CA TYR A 423 -8.53 -1.82 30.57
C TYR A 423 -9.20 -1.59 29.20
N TRP A 424 -9.75 -2.64 28.61
CA TRP A 424 -10.31 -2.63 27.24
C TRP A 424 -11.59 -1.81 27.04
N ASN A 425 -12.27 -1.42 28.11
CA ASN A 425 -13.43 -0.51 28.05
C ASN A 425 -13.05 0.92 28.44
N PHE A 426 -11.75 1.26 28.44
CA PHE A 426 -11.31 2.61 28.66
C PHE A 426 -11.89 3.55 27.59
N GLN A 427 -12.58 4.58 28.04
CA GLN A 427 -13.15 5.61 27.19
C GLN A 427 -12.94 6.98 27.80
N ILE A 428 -12.80 7.98 26.93
CA ILE A 428 -12.83 9.38 27.30
C ILE A 428 -14.20 9.91 26.88
N THR A 429 -15.10 10.07 27.84
CA THR A 429 -16.54 10.30 27.57
C THR A 429 -16.86 11.66 26.97
N ASN A 430 -15.94 12.61 27.07
CA ASN A 430 -16.02 13.91 26.44
C ASN A 430 -15.09 14.05 25.22
N GLU A 431 -14.48 12.97 24.73
CA GLU A 431 -13.64 13.04 23.53
C GLU A 431 -14.37 13.66 22.34
N GLY A 432 -13.69 14.58 21.64
CA GLY A 432 -14.23 15.28 20.47
C GLY A 432 -15.27 16.36 20.78
N LYS A 433 -15.58 16.61 22.06
CA LYS A 433 -16.46 17.72 22.47
C LYS A 433 -15.64 19.01 22.68
N GLU A 434 -16.30 20.14 22.50
CA GLU A 434 -15.69 21.48 22.67
C GLU A 434 -15.24 21.77 24.11
N ASP A 435 -15.72 21.00 25.09
CA ASP A 435 -15.38 21.14 26.50
C ASP A 435 -14.07 20.44 26.92
N VAL A 436 -13.44 19.67 26.02
CA VAL A 436 -12.14 19.02 26.29
C VAL A 436 -11.04 20.06 26.46
N VAL A 437 -11.03 21.08 25.59
CA VAL A 437 -10.09 22.19 25.64
C VAL A 437 -10.89 23.48 25.58
N VAL A 438 -11.04 24.13 26.74
CA VAL A 438 -11.75 25.41 26.85
C VAL A 438 -10.73 26.53 26.82
N TYR A 439 -10.85 27.40 25.82
CA TYR A 439 -9.98 28.56 25.66
C TYR A 439 -10.53 29.77 26.42
N SER A 440 -9.62 30.60 26.94
CA SER A 440 -9.96 31.95 27.39
C SER A 440 -10.41 32.81 26.20
N TYR A 441 -11.15 33.89 26.47
CA TYR A 441 -11.66 34.80 25.44
C TYR A 441 -10.56 35.39 24.54
N ASP A 442 -9.35 35.54 25.07
CA ASP A 442 -8.16 36.04 24.37
C ASP A 442 -7.26 34.94 23.77
N HIS A 443 -7.66 33.66 23.89
CA HIS A 443 -6.89 32.48 23.49
C HIS A 443 -5.46 32.38 24.08
N LYS A 444 -5.18 33.10 25.17
CA LYS A 444 -3.88 33.03 25.86
C LYS A 444 -3.79 31.83 26.80
N LEU A 445 -4.92 31.41 27.35
CA LEU A 445 -5.00 30.33 28.31
C LEU A 445 -5.96 29.24 27.81
N ALA A 446 -5.60 27.99 28.06
CA ALA A 446 -6.44 26.83 27.81
C ALA A 446 -6.62 26.01 29.09
N THR A 447 -7.85 25.60 29.38
CA THR A 447 -8.17 24.63 30.43
C THR A 447 -8.48 23.30 29.78
N ILE A 448 -7.77 22.25 30.19
CA ILE A 448 -8.00 20.89 29.67
C ILE A 448 -8.85 20.13 30.69
N SER A 449 -9.98 19.57 30.24
CA SER A 449 -10.86 18.74 31.07
C SER A 449 -11.09 17.40 30.41
N LEU A 450 -10.67 16.31 31.06
CA LEU A 450 -10.88 14.94 30.57
C LEU A 450 -11.71 14.14 31.58
N VAL A 451 -12.76 13.49 31.08
CA VAL A 451 -13.63 12.62 31.86
C VAL A 451 -13.37 11.17 31.44
N LEU A 452 -12.56 10.48 32.25
CA LEU A 452 -12.09 9.13 31.99
C LEU A 452 -13.05 8.10 32.60
N GLN A 453 -13.40 7.10 31.81
CA GLN A 453 -14.12 5.91 32.26
C GLN A 453 -13.22 4.69 32.04
N GLU A 454 -12.51 4.27 33.11
CA GLU A 454 -11.47 3.23 33.00
C GLU A 454 -12.02 1.81 32.79
N GLY A 455 -13.20 1.52 33.33
CA GLY A 455 -13.75 0.17 33.34
C GLY A 455 -12.97 -0.78 34.28
N TYR A 456 -13.11 -2.08 34.03
CA TYR A 456 -12.41 -3.12 34.81
C TYR A 456 -11.07 -3.49 34.16
N ALA A 457 -10.14 -4.00 34.96
CA ALA A 457 -9.00 -4.76 34.43
C ALA A 457 -9.49 -6.15 34.01
N TYR A 458 -9.69 -6.34 32.70
CA TYR A 458 -10.38 -7.51 32.17
C TYR A 458 -9.51 -8.77 32.16
N LYS A 459 -10.13 -9.88 32.55
CA LYS A 459 -9.55 -11.23 32.47
C LYS A 459 -10.21 -12.06 31.37
N ALA A 460 -9.48 -13.04 30.85
CA ALA A 460 -10.03 -14.02 29.93
C ALA A 460 -11.06 -14.90 30.65
N SER A 461 -12.31 -14.96 30.16
CA SER A 461 -13.34 -15.85 30.70
C SER A 461 -13.17 -17.27 30.18
N ARG A 462 -13.43 -17.44 28.89
CA ARG A 462 -13.24 -18.67 28.13
C ARG A 462 -12.71 -18.31 26.75
N ILE A 463 -11.99 -19.23 26.14
CA ILE A 463 -11.40 -19.04 24.81
C ILE A 463 -12.19 -19.85 23.79
N GLU A 464 -12.86 -19.14 22.89
CA GLU A 464 -13.66 -19.68 21.79
C GLU A 464 -12.85 -19.63 20.50
N VAL A 465 -12.74 -20.76 19.80
CA VAL A 465 -12.02 -20.85 18.52
C VAL A 465 -13.03 -21.12 17.41
N GLU A 466 -13.02 -20.29 16.36
CA GLU A 466 -13.96 -20.37 15.24
C GLU A 466 -13.22 -20.35 13.89
N GLY A 467 -13.83 -20.96 12.87
CA GLY A 467 -13.34 -20.95 11.49
C GLY A 467 -12.36 -22.08 11.11
N LEU A 468 -12.12 -23.01 12.04
CA LEU A 468 -11.45 -24.27 11.74
C LEU A 468 -12.36 -25.22 10.93
N GLN A 469 -11.80 -25.81 9.89
CA GLN A 469 -12.45 -26.81 9.03
C GLN A 469 -11.67 -28.12 9.05
N SER A 470 -10.35 -28.05 8.81
CA SER A 470 -9.47 -29.21 8.68
C SER A 470 -8.39 -29.24 9.75
N ILE A 471 -7.97 -28.10 10.29
CA ILE A 471 -6.91 -27.98 11.31
C ILE A 471 -7.48 -28.30 12.70
N LYS A 472 -6.70 -29.00 13.53
CA LYS A 472 -7.09 -29.29 14.91
C LYS A 472 -7.01 -28.04 15.80
N GLU A 473 -7.98 -27.84 16.65
CA GLU A 473 -8.02 -26.71 17.60
C GLU A 473 -6.82 -26.68 18.56
N GLU A 474 -6.28 -27.86 18.89
CA GLU A 474 -5.07 -28.02 19.70
C GLU A 474 -3.89 -27.17 19.17
N ILE A 475 -3.82 -26.93 17.85
CA ILE A 475 -2.79 -26.09 17.22
C ILE A 475 -2.89 -24.64 17.70
N ILE A 476 -4.11 -24.11 17.78
CA ILE A 476 -4.35 -22.75 18.27
C ILE A 476 -4.14 -22.71 19.78
N ARG A 477 -4.60 -23.75 20.49
CA ARG A 477 -4.49 -23.83 21.95
C ARG A 477 -3.05 -23.90 22.46
N ARG A 478 -2.08 -24.35 21.65
CA ARG A 478 -0.66 -24.35 22.05
C ARG A 478 0.09 -23.06 21.72
N GLU A 479 -0.40 -22.27 20.77
CA GLU A 479 0.36 -21.12 20.22
C GLU A 479 0.00 -19.78 20.87
N HIS A 480 -1.25 -19.64 21.33
CA HIS A 480 -1.67 -18.44 22.04
C HIS A 480 -1.01 -18.34 23.43
N ILE A 481 -0.77 -17.10 23.90
CA ILE A 481 0.14 -16.82 25.02
C ILE A 481 -0.59 -16.67 26.36
N PHE A 482 -1.91 -16.51 26.36
CA PHE A 482 -2.73 -16.27 27.55
C PHE A 482 -3.68 -17.44 27.82
N GLY A 483 -3.88 -17.80 29.09
CA GLY A 483 -4.85 -18.80 29.51
C GLY A 483 -6.18 -18.21 29.96
N GLU A 484 -7.16 -19.08 30.23
CA GLU A 484 -8.39 -18.68 30.91
C GLU A 484 -8.08 -18.18 32.34
N GLY A 485 -8.60 -17.01 32.71
CA GLY A 485 -8.33 -16.33 33.97
C GLY A 485 -7.18 -15.32 33.94
N ASP A 486 -6.36 -15.30 32.89
CA ASP A 486 -5.25 -14.34 32.75
C ASP A 486 -5.76 -12.93 32.45
N LEU A 487 -4.97 -11.92 32.83
CA LEU A 487 -5.18 -10.54 32.41
C LEU A 487 -4.99 -10.41 30.90
N LEU A 488 -5.97 -9.77 30.25
CA LEU A 488 -5.97 -9.55 28.80
C LEU A 488 -5.11 -8.33 28.48
N GLU A 489 -3.80 -8.48 28.34
CA GLU A 489 -2.93 -7.37 27.92
C GLU A 489 -2.88 -7.28 26.39
N GLU A 490 -2.95 -6.07 25.82
CA GLU A 490 -2.87 -5.85 24.36
C GLU A 490 -1.64 -6.52 23.73
N ASP A 491 -0.48 -6.42 24.39
CA ASP A 491 0.77 -7.03 23.92
C ASP A 491 0.66 -8.56 23.81
N LYS A 492 -0.02 -9.22 24.75
CA LYS A 492 -0.23 -10.69 24.73
C LYS A 492 -1.19 -11.10 23.62
N ILE A 493 -2.23 -10.32 23.38
CA ILE A 493 -3.20 -10.57 22.30
C ILE A 493 -2.53 -10.39 20.95
N SER A 494 -1.88 -9.25 20.71
CA SER A 494 -1.17 -8.96 19.47
C SER A 494 -0.06 -9.98 19.20
N SER A 495 0.72 -10.34 20.23
CA SER A 495 1.75 -11.38 20.10
C SER A 495 1.16 -12.76 19.79
N SER A 496 -0.02 -13.08 20.31
CA SER A 496 -0.73 -14.34 19.99
C SER A 496 -1.23 -14.33 18.54
N GLU A 497 -1.80 -13.23 18.06
CA GLU A 497 -2.18 -13.07 16.64
C GLU A 497 -0.98 -13.25 15.72
N ILE A 498 0.14 -12.59 16.03
CA ILE A 498 1.38 -12.69 15.27
C ILE A 498 1.90 -14.14 15.26
N SER A 499 1.90 -14.81 16.42
CA SER A 499 2.40 -16.19 16.55
C SER A 499 1.53 -17.16 15.75
N LEU A 500 0.21 -17.01 15.81
CA LEU A 500 -0.72 -17.79 15.00
C LEU A 500 -0.56 -17.53 13.49
N ARG A 501 -0.37 -16.27 13.06
CA ARG A 501 -0.09 -15.95 11.64
C ARG A 501 1.24 -16.54 11.17
N LYS A 502 2.26 -16.54 12.03
CA LYS A 502 3.59 -17.12 11.75
C LYS A 502 3.57 -18.64 11.52
N LEU A 503 2.50 -19.34 11.91
CA LEU A 503 2.33 -20.76 11.59
C LEU A 503 2.17 -21.02 10.08
N GLY A 504 1.78 -20.02 9.29
CA GLY A 504 1.65 -20.12 7.83
C GLY A 504 0.47 -20.98 7.35
N ILE A 505 -0.38 -21.46 8.26
CA ILE A 505 -1.56 -22.29 7.95
C ILE A 505 -2.88 -21.52 7.93
N PHE A 506 -2.86 -20.25 8.30
CA PHE A 506 -4.03 -19.38 8.34
C PHE A 506 -3.85 -18.21 7.39
N SER A 507 -4.84 -17.96 6.55
CA SER A 507 -4.89 -16.78 5.67
C SER A 507 -5.26 -15.52 6.45
N SER A 508 -6.06 -15.66 7.51
CA SER A 508 -6.37 -14.57 8.43
C SER A 508 -6.53 -15.08 9.86
N VAL A 509 -6.11 -14.25 10.83
CA VAL A 509 -6.26 -14.50 12.27
C VAL A 509 -6.66 -13.18 12.91
N TYR A 510 -7.76 -13.21 13.66
CA TYR A 510 -8.27 -12.08 14.43
C TYR A 510 -8.72 -12.56 15.81
N ILE A 511 -8.31 -11.84 16.85
CA ILE A 511 -8.75 -12.08 18.22
C ILE A 511 -9.70 -10.95 18.61
N ARG A 512 -10.96 -11.31 18.91
CA ARG A 512 -11.99 -10.39 19.38
C ARG A 512 -12.27 -10.61 20.85
N LEU A 513 -12.42 -9.52 21.58
CA LEU A 513 -12.84 -9.55 22.96
C LEU A 513 -14.34 -9.23 23.03
N LEU A 514 -15.14 -10.18 23.50
CA LEU A 514 -16.58 -10.03 23.67
C LEU A 514 -16.92 -9.89 25.16
N GLU A 515 -17.95 -9.13 25.50
CA GLU A 515 -18.41 -9.03 26.88
C GLU A 515 -18.94 -10.37 27.40
N ASP A 516 -18.61 -10.71 28.64
CA ASP A 516 -19.24 -11.83 29.34
C ASP A 516 -20.39 -11.30 30.22
N GLU A 517 -21.62 -11.39 29.73
CA GLU A 517 -22.82 -10.93 30.44
C GLU A 517 -22.97 -11.57 31.84
N LYS A 518 -22.34 -12.73 32.09
CA LYS A 518 -22.44 -13.47 33.36
C LYS A 518 -21.35 -13.10 34.36
N LYS A 519 -20.26 -12.45 33.94
CA LYS A 519 -19.09 -12.16 34.78
C LYS A 519 -18.52 -10.77 34.50
N ALA A 520 -18.84 -9.81 35.37
CA ALA A 520 -18.24 -8.48 35.31
C ALA A 520 -16.70 -8.56 35.48
N GLY A 521 -15.97 -7.77 34.68
CA GLY A 521 -14.50 -7.81 34.65
C GLY A 521 -13.90 -9.00 33.91
N PHE A 522 -14.72 -9.79 33.21
CA PHE A 522 -14.26 -10.85 32.31
C PHE A 522 -14.74 -10.59 30.87
N LYS A 523 -13.91 -10.96 29.90
CA LYS A 523 -14.26 -10.96 28.47
C LYS A 523 -14.05 -12.35 27.88
N ILE A 524 -14.94 -12.75 26.98
CA ILE A 524 -14.78 -13.95 26.17
C ILE A 524 -13.77 -13.62 25.07
N VAL A 525 -12.74 -14.44 24.94
CA VAL A 525 -11.74 -14.26 23.89
C VAL A 525 -12.12 -15.15 22.73
N ARG A 526 -12.51 -14.55 21.61
CA ARG A 526 -12.86 -15.26 20.39
C ARG A 526 -11.73 -15.16 19.38
N ILE A 527 -11.10 -16.30 19.10
CA ILE A 527 -10.06 -16.44 18.09
C ILE A 527 -10.72 -16.91 16.81
N SER A 528 -10.92 -16.00 15.87
CA SER A 528 -11.45 -16.30 14.54
C SER A 528 -10.31 -16.49 13.56
N VAL A 529 -10.22 -17.67 12.96
CA VAL A 529 -9.22 -17.99 11.94
C VAL A 529 -9.87 -18.30 10.61
N THR A 530 -9.15 -18.06 9.53
CA THR A 530 -9.48 -18.60 8.21
C THR A 530 -8.34 -19.49 7.78
N GLU A 531 -8.61 -20.77 7.55
CA GLU A 531 -7.58 -21.70 7.08
C GLU A 531 -7.04 -21.23 5.72
N GLY A 532 -5.72 -21.24 5.58
CA GLY A 532 -5.04 -20.96 4.32
C GLY A 532 -5.09 -22.17 3.39
N THR A 533 -4.83 -21.95 2.11
CA THR A 533 -4.62 -23.05 1.17
C THR A 533 -3.36 -23.82 1.56
N PRO A 534 -3.46 -25.12 1.91
CA PRO A 534 -2.33 -25.90 2.44
C PRO A 534 -1.23 -26.16 1.41
N GLY A 535 -1.58 -26.11 0.12
CA GLY A 535 -0.65 -26.36 -0.99
C GLY A 535 -0.03 -25.08 -1.51
N VAL A 536 1.28 -25.09 -1.71
CA VAL A 536 2.05 -24.06 -2.40
C VAL A 536 2.73 -24.71 -3.59
N ILE A 537 2.59 -24.12 -4.78
CA ILE A 537 3.38 -24.45 -5.96
C ILE A 537 4.03 -23.15 -6.41
N ALA A 538 5.35 -23.14 -6.47
CA ALA A 538 6.15 -22.04 -6.96
C ALA A 538 7.17 -22.57 -7.96
N GLY A 539 7.55 -21.73 -8.91
CA GLY A 539 8.60 -22.04 -9.85
C GLY A 539 9.08 -20.79 -10.54
N GLY A 540 10.28 -20.85 -11.09
CA GLY A 540 10.86 -19.70 -11.75
C GLY A 540 12.04 -20.09 -12.62
N ILE A 541 12.46 -19.10 -13.39
CA ILE A 541 13.62 -19.18 -14.26
C ILE A 541 14.60 -18.11 -13.85
N GLY A 542 15.88 -18.43 -13.92
CA GLY A 542 16.97 -17.50 -13.66
C GLY A 542 18.07 -17.68 -14.68
N TYR A 543 18.93 -16.67 -14.79
CA TYR A 543 20.15 -16.78 -15.56
C TYR A 543 21.29 -16.19 -14.75
N ARG A 544 22.41 -16.91 -14.71
CA ARG A 544 23.68 -16.43 -14.18
C ARG A 544 24.75 -16.76 -15.19
N ASN A 545 25.70 -15.87 -15.45
CA ASN A 545 26.71 -16.17 -16.46
C ASN A 545 27.67 -17.29 -16.05
N ASP A 546 27.88 -17.49 -14.75
CA ASP A 546 28.71 -18.56 -14.17
C ASP A 546 27.96 -19.89 -13.93
N LEU A 547 26.65 -19.85 -13.70
CA LEU A 547 25.78 -21.04 -13.53
C LEU A 547 24.96 -21.40 -14.78
N GLY A 548 24.88 -20.49 -15.74
CA GLY A 548 24.02 -20.55 -16.92
C GLY A 548 22.53 -20.39 -16.62
N ILE A 549 21.68 -21.09 -17.40
CA ILE A 549 20.22 -21.02 -17.24
C ILE A 549 19.82 -21.91 -16.07
N ARG A 550 18.96 -21.39 -15.20
CA ARG A 550 18.40 -22.08 -14.03
C ARG A 550 16.88 -22.18 -14.12
N PHE A 551 16.34 -23.33 -13.78
CA PHE A 551 14.93 -23.58 -13.50
C PHE A 551 14.82 -24.07 -12.07
N PHE A 552 13.94 -23.47 -11.28
CA PHE A 552 13.62 -23.99 -9.96
C PHE A 552 12.12 -24.24 -9.83
N GLY A 553 11.80 -25.21 -8.99
CA GLY A 553 10.43 -25.61 -8.66
C GLY A 553 10.35 -25.93 -7.17
N GLN A 554 9.26 -25.52 -6.55
CA GLN A 554 8.96 -25.84 -5.17
C GLN A 554 7.49 -26.21 -5.09
N THR A 555 7.20 -27.36 -4.49
CA THR A 555 5.86 -27.71 -4.05
C THR A 555 5.88 -28.09 -2.59
N ALA A 556 4.93 -27.59 -1.83
CA ALA A 556 4.78 -27.92 -0.43
C ALA A 556 3.31 -28.14 -0.09
N TYR A 557 3.03 -29.16 0.70
CA TYR A 557 1.72 -29.39 1.29
C TYR A 557 1.85 -29.33 2.80
N THR A 558 1.24 -28.30 3.38
CA THR A 558 1.19 -28.07 4.82
C THR A 558 -0.08 -28.68 5.41
N ASN A 559 -0.05 -29.02 6.70
CA ASN A 559 -1.17 -29.63 7.42
C ASN A 559 -1.45 -31.11 7.10
N LEU A 560 -0.42 -31.90 6.79
CA LEU A 560 -0.53 -33.36 6.75
C LEU A 560 -1.08 -33.91 8.07
N TRP A 561 -2.00 -34.88 7.95
CA TRP A 561 -2.74 -35.50 9.06
C TRP A 561 -3.42 -34.51 10.03
N LYS A 562 -3.73 -33.28 9.58
CA LYS A 562 -4.35 -32.22 10.39
C LYS A 562 -3.50 -31.75 11.57
N LYS A 563 -2.17 -31.91 11.47
CA LYS A 563 -1.21 -31.63 12.56
C LYS A 563 -0.20 -30.52 12.24
N ASN A 564 -0.43 -29.72 11.20
CA ASN A 564 0.57 -28.74 10.69
C ASN A 564 1.93 -29.39 10.36
N HIS A 565 1.92 -30.63 9.88
CA HIS A 565 3.13 -31.24 9.32
C HIS A 565 3.23 -30.82 7.85
N THR A 566 4.43 -30.49 7.38
CA THR A 566 4.63 -30.07 5.99
C THR A 566 5.51 -31.09 5.28
N ILE A 567 5.09 -31.51 4.09
CA ILE A 567 5.98 -32.18 3.13
C ILE A 567 6.30 -31.19 2.02
N SER A 568 7.55 -31.15 1.58
CA SER A 568 7.99 -30.27 0.50
C SER A 568 8.89 -31.02 -0.46
N LEU A 569 8.78 -30.69 -1.74
CA LEU A 569 9.71 -31.06 -2.79
C LEU A 569 10.30 -29.77 -3.37
N ASN A 570 11.60 -29.60 -3.27
CA ASN A 570 12.35 -28.52 -3.89
C ASN A 570 13.19 -29.12 -5.03
N THR A 571 13.17 -28.50 -6.19
CA THR A 571 13.95 -28.92 -7.37
C THR A 571 14.68 -27.72 -7.94
N ASP A 572 15.97 -27.91 -8.24
CA ASP A 572 16.83 -26.96 -8.93
C ASP A 572 17.43 -27.66 -10.14
N ILE A 573 17.43 -27.01 -11.29
CA ILE A 573 18.04 -27.54 -12.51
C ILE A 573 18.77 -26.39 -13.15
N HIS A 574 20.06 -26.54 -13.41
CA HIS A 574 20.81 -25.53 -14.14
C HIS A 574 21.74 -26.15 -15.18
N ARG A 575 22.06 -25.35 -16.19
CA ARG A 575 22.98 -25.73 -17.26
C ARG A 575 23.99 -24.62 -17.45
N ARG A 576 25.23 -24.89 -17.09
CA ARG A 576 26.37 -24.00 -17.34
C ARG A 576 26.69 -23.89 -18.82
N PHE A 577 27.29 -22.76 -19.16
CA PHE A 577 27.87 -22.49 -20.48
C PHE A 577 29.33 -22.05 -20.39
N ASP A 578 29.91 -21.99 -19.18
CA ASP A 578 31.30 -21.64 -18.97
C ASP A 578 32.20 -22.83 -19.35
N PRO A 579 33.01 -22.73 -20.42
CA PRO A 579 33.86 -23.84 -20.86
C PRO A 579 34.91 -24.26 -19.84
N GLU A 580 35.30 -23.39 -18.89
CA GLU A 580 36.31 -23.70 -17.86
C GLU A 580 35.85 -24.84 -16.93
N PHE A 581 34.55 -24.98 -16.70
CA PHE A 581 33.95 -26.08 -15.92
C PHE A 581 33.70 -27.34 -16.75
N CYS A 582 33.81 -27.25 -18.09
CA CYS A 582 33.37 -28.29 -19.01
C CYS A 582 34.52 -28.87 -19.85
N ALA A 583 35.76 -28.48 -19.53
CA ALA A 583 36.96 -29.02 -20.14
C ALA A 583 37.28 -30.41 -19.54
N ASN A 584 37.19 -31.45 -20.36
CA ASN A 584 37.65 -32.81 -20.02
C ASN A 584 39.08 -33.00 -20.53
N ILE A 585 39.97 -33.54 -19.70
CA ILE A 585 41.33 -33.93 -20.13
C ILE A 585 41.29 -35.39 -20.60
N ASP A 586 41.69 -35.65 -21.84
CA ASP A 586 41.77 -37.01 -22.37
C ASP A 586 42.98 -37.79 -21.82
N LYS A 587 43.07 -39.09 -22.13
CA LYS A 587 44.19 -39.96 -21.70
C LYS A 587 45.57 -39.53 -22.24
N ASN A 588 45.63 -38.58 -23.17
CA ASN A 588 46.85 -38.03 -23.75
C ASN A 588 47.15 -36.61 -23.25
N ASN A 589 46.49 -36.14 -22.19
CA ASN A 589 46.61 -34.77 -21.66
C ASN A 589 46.14 -33.68 -22.65
N ILE A 590 45.22 -33.98 -23.57
CA ILE A 590 44.64 -33.01 -24.51
C ILE A 590 43.30 -32.53 -23.93
N PRO A 591 43.12 -31.22 -23.68
CA PRO A 591 41.83 -30.68 -23.30
C PRO A 591 40.84 -30.80 -24.45
N HIS A 592 39.75 -31.55 -24.24
CA HIS A 592 38.59 -31.54 -25.10
C HIS A 592 37.45 -30.78 -24.39
N GLY A 593 36.86 -29.81 -25.08
CA GLY A 593 35.62 -29.18 -24.63
C GLY A 593 34.49 -30.22 -24.65
N GLY A 594 34.22 -30.84 -23.50
CA GLY A 594 33.05 -31.69 -23.31
C GLY A 594 31.80 -30.84 -23.16
N PRO A 595 30.61 -31.35 -23.49
CA PRO A 595 29.38 -30.62 -23.22
C PRO A 595 29.17 -30.55 -21.71
N CYS A 596 29.00 -29.33 -21.16
CA CYS A 596 28.49 -29.14 -19.80
C CYS A 596 27.19 -29.95 -19.64
N PHE A 597 27.11 -30.80 -18.61
CA PHE A 597 25.88 -31.55 -18.36
C PHE A 597 24.86 -30.69 -17.60
N VAL A 598 23.64 -31.21 -17.50
CA VAL A 598 22.58 -30.55 -16.72
C VAL A 598 22.77 -30.88 -15.25
N GLU A 599 23.17 -29.89 -14.47
CA GLU A 599 23.21 -29.96 -13.01
C GLU A 599 21.78 -29.96 -12.47
N TYR A 600 21.53 -30.77 -11.44
CA TYR A 600 20.22 -30.82 -10.81
C TYR A 600 20.31 -31.15 -9.34
N GLN A 601 19.39 -30.60 -8.58
CA GLN A 601 19.16 -30.93 -7.17
C GLN A 601 17.67 -31.23 -6.98
N ALA A 602 17.34 -32.31 -6.30
CA ALA A 602 15.98 -32.58 -5.84
C ALA A 602 16.00 -32.93 -4.36
N GLU A 603 15.28 -32.17 -3.54
CA GLU A 603 15.19 -32.32 -2.09
C GLU A 603 13.74 -32.60 -1.68
N ILE A 604 13.51 -33.73 -1.01
CA ILE A 604 12.27 -34.02 -0.30
C ILE A 604 12.50 -33.70 1.17
N GLY A 605 11.72 -32.77 1.69
CA GLY A 605 11.74 -32.34 3.08
C GLY A 605 10.45 -32.71 3.79
N TYR A 606 10.57 -33.03 5.07
CA TYR A 606 9.43 -33.13 5.96
C TYR A 606 9.67 -32.31 7.21
N LEU A 607 8.67 -31.53 7.62
CA LEU A 607 8.70 -30.67 8.80
C LEU A 607 7.64 -31.14 9.78
N TRP A 608 8.10 -31.54 10.96
CA TRP A 608 7.27 -31.77 12.14
C TRP A 608 7.57 -30.65 13.16
N PRO A 609 6.70 -29.63 13.29
CA PRO A 609 7.02 -28.43 14.06
C PRO A 609 7.20 -28.63 15.58
N TRP A 610 6.60 -29.68 16.15
CA TRP A 610 6.59 -29.96 17.59
C TRP A 610 6.90 -31.45 17.86
N PHE A 611 8.15 -31.86 17.64
CA PHE A 611 8.56 -33.27 17.73
C PHE A 611 8.76 -33.76 19.17
N PHE A 612 9.46 -32.98 20.00
CA PHE A 612 9.75 -33.30 21.39
C PHE A 612 10.19 -32.03 22.12
N LEU A 613 9.44 -31.61 23.15
CA LEU A 613 9.49 -30.28 23.78
C LEU A 613 8.81 -29.21 22.89
N ASN A 614 7.91 -28.41 23.47
CA ASN A 614 6.91 -27.56 22.78
C ASN A 614 7.41 -26.58 21.68
N ASP A 615 8.71 -26.50 21.40
CA ASP A 615 9.31 -25.60 20.39
C ASP A 615 10.34 -26.27 19.46
N THR A 616 10.57 -27.58 19.60
CA THR A 616 11.58 -28.29 18.78
C THR A 616 10.95 -28.83 17.50
N LYS A 617 11.48 -28.37 16.36
CA LYS A 617 11.12 -28.83 15.02
C LYS A 617 12.01 -30.01 14.63
N PHE A 618 11.43 -31.07 14.10
CA PHE A 618 12.16 -32.15 13.45
C PHE A 618 12.03 -32.03 11.94
N LYS A 619 13.18 -32.04 11.24
CA LYS A 619 13.33 -31.71 9.82
C LYS A 619 14.15 -32.78 9.09
N PRO A 620 13.62 -34.00 8.91
CA PRO A 620 14.24 -34.98 8.03
C PRO A 620 14.19 -34.50 6.57
N ARG A 621 15.28 -34.69 5.86
CA ARG A 621 15.46 -34.31 4.46
C ARG A 621 16.22 -35.39 3.71
N PHE A 622 15.81 -35.63 2.48
CA PHE A 622 16.51 -36.46 1.52
C PHE A 622 16.81 -35.60 0.30
N SER A 623 18.06 -35.55 -0.16
CA SER A 623 18.38 -34.89 -1.42
C SER A 623 19.22 -35.77 -2.33
N ILE A 624 18.99 -35.61 -3.62
CA ILE A 624 19.90 -36.04 -4.68
C ILE A 624 20.42 -34.80 -5.38
N ASP A 625 21.69 -34.80 -5.72
CA ASP A 625 22.38 -33.67 -6.31
C ASP A 625 23.38 -34.18 -7.36
N ARG A 626 23.43 -33.51 -8.51
CA ARG A 626 24.47 -33.71 -9.51
C ARG A 626 25.05 -32.34 -9.85
N SER A 627 26.30 -32.12 -9.47
CA SER A 627 26.98 -30.82 -9.52
C SER A 627 28.29 -30.90 -10.29
N GLN A 628 28.67 -29.78 -10.92
CA GLN A 628 29.97 -29.61 -11.57
C GLN A 628 30.86 -28.71 -10.73
N PHE A 629 32.08 -29.16 -10.43
CA PHE A 629 33.13 -28.36 -9.82
C PHE A 629 34.23 -28.09 -10.84
N LEU A 630 35.07 -27.10 -10.56
CA LEU A 630 36.17 -26.75 -11.48
C LEU A 630 37.14 -27.91 -11.76
N SER A 631 37.19 -28.92 -10.88
CA SER A 631 38.21 -29.98 -10.94
C SER A 631 37.66 -31.41 -11.02
N PHE A 632 36.35 -31.59 -10.85
CA PHE A 632 35.67 -32.88 -10.89
C PHE A 632 34.15 -32.67 -10.93
N ASP A 633 33.43 -33.71 -11.34
CA ASP A 633 31.98 -33.76 -11.26
C ASP A 633 31.56 -34.64 -10.07
N ALA A 634 30.39 -34.35 -9.49
CA ALA A 634 29.88 -35.13 -8.35
C ALA A 634 28.41 -35.51 -8.50
N PHE A 635 28.07 -36.72 -8.04
CA PHE A 635 26.71 -37.14 -7.75
C PHE A 635 26.60 -37.45 -6.25
N THR A 636 25.71 -36.73 -5.57
CA THR A 636 25.57 -36.78 -4.11
C THR A 636 24.18 -37.20 -3.70
N ILE A 637 24.09 -38.16 -2.79
CA ILE A 637 22.86 -38.54 -2.09
C ILE A 637 23.03 -38.18 -0.62
N LEU A 638 22.14 -37.34 -0.08
CA LEU A 638 22.17 -36.89 1.30
C LEU A 638 20.88 -37.28 2.02
N LEU A 639 21.03 -37.91 3.18
CA LEU A 639 19.97 -38.09 4.18
C LEU A 639 20.33 -37.28 5.41
N SER A 640 19.46 -36.35 5.81
CA SER A 640 19.69 -35.45 6.95
C SER A 640 18.53 -35.52 7.93
N PHE A 641 18.83 -35.66 9.22
CA PHE A 641 17.87 -35.61 10.32
C PHE A 641 18.19 -34.41 11.20
N GLY A 642 17.42 -33.33 11.05
CA GLY A 642 17.63 -32.07 11.78
C GLY A 642 16.66 -31.87 12.95
N LEU A 643 17.17 -31.37 14.07
CA LEU A 643 16.39 -30.79 15.17
C LEU A 643 16.68 -29.28 15.22
N GLU A 644 15.66 -28.44 15.18
CA GLU A 644 15.77 -26.97 15.19
C GLU A 644 14.92 -26.39 16.32
N ARG A 645 15.47 -25.46 17.11
CA ARG A 645 14.78 -24.83 18.23
C ARG A 645 15.13 -23.33 18.35
N PRO A 646 14.15 -22.44 18.57
CA PRO A 646 14.42 -21.07 18.97
C PRO A 646 15.03 -21.08 20.39
N LEU A 647 16.27 -20.59 20.52
CA LEU A 647 16.97 -20.48 21.81
C LEU A 647 16.54 -19.20 22.54
N ILE A 648 16.44 -18.08 21.83
CA ILE A 648 16.01 -16.78 22.39
C ILE A 648 15.10 -16.07 21.39
N ARG A 649 13.77 -16.15 21.63
CA ARG A 649 12.75 -15.61 20.72
C ARG A 649 12.87 -14.09 20.48
N LYS A 650 13.19 -13.31 21.52
CA LYS A 650 13.34 -11.84 21.44
C LYS A 650 14.39 -11.39 20.41
N TYR A 651 15.45 -12.17 20.24
CA TYR A 651 16.53 -11.88 19.31
C TYR A 651 16.51 -12.77 18.07
N ASN A 652 15.46 -13.56 17.84
CA ASN A 652 15.40 -14.53 16.75
C ASN A 652 16.62 -15.50 16.69
N LEU A 653 17.23 -15.81 17.84
CA LEU A 653 18.33 -16.77 17.91
C LEU A 653 17.79 -18.19 17.83
N THR A 654 18.22 -18.94 16.82
CA THR A 654 17.82 -20.33 16.56
C THR A 654 19.05 -21.23 16.63
N GLY A 655 18.94 -22.35 17.35
CA GLY A 655 19.94 -23.42 17.34
C GLY A 655 19.40 -24.63 16.57
N ALA A 656 20.27 -25.33 15.87
CA ALA A 656 19.94 -26.60 15.25
C ALA A 656 21.05 -27.63 15.43
N LEU A 657 20.67 -28.90 15.42
CA LEU A 657 21.57 -30.04 15.43
C LEU A 657 21.10 -31.01 14.34
N SER A 658 21.95 -31.29 13.37
CA SER A 658 21.62 -32.22 12.28
C SER A 658 22.58 -33.39 12.25
N TYR A 659 22.07 -34.61 12.09
CA TYR A 659 22.88 -35.74 11.66
C TYR A 659 22.74 -35.88 10.14
N GLN A 660 23.85 -36.04 9.43
CA GLN A 660 23.92 -36.12 7.97
C GLN A 660 24.64 -37.40 7.56
N LEU A 661 24.05 -38.14 6.63
CA LEU A 661 24.68 -39.27 5.96
C LEU A 661 24.67 -39.00 4.45
N GLU A 662 25.86 -38.86 3.90
CA GLU A 662 26.08 -38.39 2.53
C GLU A 662 26.91 -39.42 1.77
N ARG A 663 26.45 -39.83 0.59
CA ARG A 663 27.23 -40.62 -0.36
C ARG A 663 27.57 -39.75 -1.55
N VAL A 664 28.85 -39.55 -1.81
CA VAL A 664 29.39 -38.73 -2.90
C VAL A 664 30.11 -39.64 -3.88
N GLU A 665 29.70 -39.64 -5.14
CA GLU A 665 30.40 -40.28 -6.25
C GLU A 665 31.09 -39.18 -7.08
N GLN A 666 32.41 -39.19 -7.10
CA GLN A 666 33.27 -38.27 -7.85
C GLN A 666 33.68 -38.92 -9.16
N PHE A 667 33.56 -38.20 -10.27
CA PHE A 667 33.87 -38.68 -11.61
C PHE A 667 34.36 -37.55 -12.52
N HIS A 668 35.00 -37.89 -13.65
CA HIS A 668 35.58 -36.92 -14.60
C HIS A 668 36.49 -35.88 -13.92
N SER A 669 37.25 -36.30 -12.92
CA SER A 669 38.24 -35.42 -12.30
C SER A 669 39.41 -35.11 -13.23
N LEU A 670 40.17 -34.05 -12.92
CA LEU A 670 41.42 -33.73 -13.63
C LEU A 670 42.47 -34.85 -13.53
N ASN A 671 42.41 -35.67 -12.47
CA ASN A 671 43.28 -36.83 -12.25
C ASN A 671 42.44 -38.10 -11.95
N PRO A 672 41.81 -38.73 -12.97
CA PRO A 672 40.85 -39.82 -12.76
C PRO A 672 41.39 -41.03 -11.99
N ALA A 673 42.69 -41.32 -12.12
CA ALA A 673 43.31 -42.45 -11.41
C ALA A 673 43.35 -42.28 -9.88
N ILE A 674 43.19 -41.05 -9.39
CA ILE A 674 43.33 -40.67 -7.98
C ILE A 674 42.00 -40.14 -7.42
N ASP A 675 41.33 -39.28 -8.18
CA ASP A 675 40.22 -38.46 -7.69
C ASP A 675 38.82 -39.03 -8.01
N ASP A 676 38.70 -39.98 -8.95
CA ASP A 676 37.43 -40.64 -9.21
C ASP A 676 37.18 -41.74 -8.17
N GLN A 677 36.27 -41.48 -7.24
CA GLN A 677 35.99 -42.36 -6.10
C GLN A 677 34.57 -42.18 -5.55
N THR A 678 34.09 -43.18 -4.80
CA THR A 678 32.87 -43.08 -4.01
C THR A 678 33.21 -42.95 -2.53
N LEU A 679 32.65 -41.93 -1.87
CA LEU A 679 32.86 -41.62 -0.46
C LEU A 679 31.54 -41.70 0.30
N LEU A 680 31.56 -42.33 1.47
CA LEU A 680 30.47 -42.25 2.46
C LEU A 680 30.91 -41.33 3.62
N ILE A 681 30.10 -40.32 3.94
CA ILE A 681 30.39 -39.32 4.95
C ILE A 681 29.22 -39.26 5.92
N GLY A 682 29.49 -39.61 7.17
CA GLY A 682 28.54 -39.49 8.27
C GLY A 682 29.00 -38.41 9.24
N ALA A 683 28.16 -37.40 9.45
CA ALA A 683 28.56 -36.19 10.16
C ALA A 683 27.48 -35.66 11.12
N LEU A 684 27.93 -35.09 12.23
CA LEU A 684 27.11 -34.30 13.14
C LEU A 684 27.34 -32.82 12.86
N VAL A 685 26.26 -32.07 12.68
CA VAL A 685 26.26 -30.68 12.21
C VAL A 685 25.43 -29.78 13.13
N PRO A 686 25.98 -29.30 14.26
CA PRO A 686 25.39 -28.20 15.01
C PRO A 686 25.50 -26.87 14.25
N SER A 687 24.46 -26.04 14.36
CA SER A 687 24.45 -24.68 13.84
C SER A 687 23.71 -23.68 14.74
N LEU A 688 24.13 -22.43 14.68
CA LEU A 688 23.53 -21.29 15.35
C LEU A 688 23.22 -20.22 14.33
N ARG A 689 21.97 -19.73 14.31
CA ARG A 689 21.48 -18.71 13.38
C ARG A 689 20.84 -17.56 14.14
N LEU A 690 21.26 -16.35 13.82
CA LEU A 690 20.74 -15.09 14.34
C LEU A 690 20.24 -14.25 13.16
N ASP A 691 18.96 -13.86 13.16
CA ASP A 691 18.35 -13.09 12.07
C ASP A 691 17.62 -11.85 12.61
N LEU A 692 18.27 -10.70 12.49
CA LEU A 692 17.79 -9.40 12.94
C LEU A 692 17.55 -8.45 11.77
N ARG A 693 17.39 -8.98 10.56
CA ARG A 693 17.06 -8.19 9.37
C ARG A 693 15.64 -7.64 9.47
N ASP A 694 15.43 -6.44 8.96
CA ASP A 694 14.11 -5.83 8.80
C ASP A 694 13.23 -6.57 7.80
N ASN A 695 13.82 -7.07 6.70
CA ASN A 695 13.16 -7.84 5.68
C ASN A 695 14.08 -9.00 5.22
N VAL A 696 13.52 -10.21 5.08
CA VAL A 696 14.29 -11.40 4.70
C VAL A 696 14.66 -11.41 3.22
N LEU A 697 13.80 -10.86 2.36
CA LEU A 697 13.93 -10.86 0.89
C LEU A 697 14.65 -9.62 0.35
N ASP A 698 14.42 -8.46 0.97
CA ASP A 698 15.02 -7.19 0.58
C ASP A 698 15.49 -6.38 1.81
N PRO A 699 16.51 -6.87 2.53
CA PRO A 699 16.99 -6.24 3.76
C PRO A 699 17.59 -4.86 3.51
N THR A 700 17.19 -3.88 4.31
CA THR A 700 17.79 -2.52 4.30
C THR A 700 18.50 -2.16 5.60
N SER A 701 18.18 -2.86 6.68
CA SER A 701 18.75 -2.64 8.01
C SER A 701 18.83 -3.95 8.81
N GLY A 702 19.78 -3.98 9.75
CA GLY A 702 20.00 -5.12 10.64
C GLY A 702 21.09 -6.07 10.12
N PHE A 703 21.12 -7.29 10.65
CA PHE A 703 22.14 -8.26 10.23
C PHE A 703 21.66 -9.71 10.33
N PHE A 704 22.30 -10.58 9.55
CA PHE A 704 22.12 -12.01 9.55
C PHE A 704 23.44 -12.69 9.90
N SER A 705 23.44 -13.64 10.83
CA SER A 705 24.64 -14.40 11.18
C SER A 705 24.33 -15.88 11.32
N ILE A 706 25.19 -16.74 10.75
CA ILE A 706 25.09 -18.19 10.88
C ILE A 706 26.47 -18.81 11.09
N ALA A 707 26.60 -19.66 12.10
CA ALA A 707 27.79 -20.47 12.37
C ALA A 707 27.42 -21.95 12.30
N THR A 708 28.21 -22.74 11.59
CA THR A 708 27.99 -24.17 11.37
C THR A 708 29.29 -24.93 11.61
N LEU A 709 29.22 -26.03 12.34
CA LEU A 709 30.34 -26.94 12.58
C LEU A 709 29.93 -28.32 12.09
N GLU A 710 30.67 -28.92 11.17
CA GLU A 710 30.46 -30.27 10.68
C GLU A 710 31.59 -31.16 11.21
N TYR A 711 31.25 -32.18 11.98
CA TYR A 711 32.19 -33.17 12.52
C TYR A 711 31.90 -34.54 11.90
N ALA A 712 32.82 -35.02 11.06
CA ALA A 712 32.72 -36.30 10.38
C ALA A 712 33.74 -37.29 10.95
N ALA A 713 33.30 -38.52 11.21
CA ALA A 713 34.16 -39.56 11.77
C ALA A 713 33.63 -40.97 11.44
N PRO A 714 34.48 -42.01 11.38
CA PRO A 714 34.01 -43.38 11.16
C PRO A 714 32.97 -43.86 12.19
N ALA A 715 33.06 -43.39 13.43
CA ALA A 715 32.06 -43.66 14.48
C ALA A 715 30.66 -43.11 14.16
N LEU A 716 30.57 -42.15 13.23
CA LEU A 716 29.33 -41.55 12.73
C LEU A 716 28.91 -42.14 11.37
N LEU A 717 29.42 -43.32 10.99
CA LEU A 717 29.19 -43.97 9.70
C LEU A 717 29.89 -43.31 8.50
N SER A 718 30.89 -42.46 8.72
CA SER A 718 31.84 -42.14 7.65
C SER A 718 32.62 -43.38 7.24
N GLN A 719 33.08 -43.39 5.99
CA GLN A 719 33.95 -44.43 5.45
C GLN A 719 35.20 -44.61 6.33
N GLY A 720 35.49 -45.88 6.63
CA GLY A 720 36.72 -46.30 7.30
C GLY A 720 37.79 -46.74 6.30
N ASP A 721 38.59 -47.74 6.65
CA ASP A 721 39.63 -48.26 5.76
C ASP A 721 39.05 -48.84 4.46
N PRO A 722 39.77 -48.72 3.32
CA PRO A 722 41.14 -48.20 3.17
C PRO A 722 41.25 -46.68 2.94
N PHE A 723 40.14 -45.94 2.91
CA PHE A 723 40.11 -44.47 2.72
C PHE A 723 39.30 -43.81 3.85
N PRO A 724 39.87 -43.74 5.07
CA PRO A 724 39.12 -43.23 6.21
C PRO A 724 38.82 -41.74 6.06
N VAL A 725 37.58 -41.35 6.36
CA VAL A 725 37.11 -39.96 6.34
C VAL A 725 36.88 -39.48 7.76
N SER A 726 37.76 -38.59 8.24
CA SER A 726 37.56 -37.90 9.51
C SER A 726 38.07 -36.46 9.47
N TYR A 727 37.14 -35.51 9.62
CA TYR A 727 37.48 -34.09 9.59
C TYR A 727 36.50 -33.27 10.45
N THR A 728 36.88 -32.03 10.72
CA THR A 728 35.96 -30.98 11.18
C THR A 728 35.96 -29.84 10.19
N ARG A 729 34.79 -29.29 9.88
CA ARG A 729 34.62 -28.12 9.01
C ARG A 729 33.73 -27.10 9.70
N PHE A 730 34.33 -25.98 10.11
CA PHE A 730 33.64 -24.82 10.67
C PHE A 730 33.44 -23.74 9.60
N GLN A 731 32.28 -23.11 9.59
CA GLN A 731 31.93 -21.99 8.72
C GLN A 731 31.15 -20.94 9.51
N TRP A 732 31.50 -19.67 9.35
CA TRP A 732 30.78 -18.55 9.93
C TRP A 732 30.55 -17.48 8.87
N ARG A 733 29.31 -17.01 8.75
CA ARG A 733 28.90 -15.91 7.87
C ARG A 733 28.14 -14.88 8.68
N THR A 734 28.45 -13.61 8.46
CA THR A 734 27.68 -12.48 8.96
C THR A 734 27.50 -11.44 7.87
N ASP A 735 26.25 -11.05 7.61
CA ASP A 735 25.87 -10.03 6.62
C ASP A 735 25.21 -8.85 7.35
N PHE A 736 25.78 -7.67 7.23
CA PHE A 736 25.28 -6.42 7.79
C PHE A 736 24.63 -5.57 6.69
N PHE A 737 23.45 -5.03 7.00
CA PHE A 737 22.70 -4.11 6.16
C PHE A 737 22.57 -2.79 6.92
N ILE A 738 23.13 -1.72 6.36
CA ILE A 738 23.35 -0.46 7.07
C ILE A 738 22.61 0.65 6.31
N PRO A 739 21.55 1.25 6.87
CA PRO A 739 20.86 2.37 6.23
C PRO A 739 21.73 3.63 6.40
N LEU A 740 22.41 4.05 5.34
CA LEU A 740 23.30 5.23 5.38
C LEU A 740 22.51 6.54 5.28
N TRP A 741 21.55 6.60 4.35
CA TRP A 741 20.61 7.72 4.16
C TRP A 741 19.30 7.22 3.52
N LYS A 742 18.33 8.12 3.30
CA LYS A 742 17.09 7.79 2.57
C LYS A 742 17.43 7.26 1.17
N ASN A 743 17.08 6.00 0.91
CA ASN A 743 17.34 5.25 -0.33
C ASN A 743 18.82 4.88 -0.62
N ILE A 744 19.73 5.02 0.35
CA ILE A 744 21.14 4.57 0.23
C ILE A 744 21.40 3.52 1.32
N ALA A 745 21.78 2.31 0.90
CA ALA A 745 22.06 1.20 1.79
C ALA A 745 23.49 0.69 1.58
N GLY A 746 24.20 0.47 2.68
CA GLY A 746 25.48 -0.22 2.70
C GLY A 746 25.28 -1.71 3.01
N PHE A 747 26.08 -2.55 2.36
CA PHE A 747 26.16 -3.98 2.58
C PHE A 747 27.58 -4.36 2.94
N PHE A 748 27.74 -5.13 4.02
CA PHE A 748 29.01 -5.72 4.41
C PHE A 748 28.81 -7.20 4.76
N SER A 749 29.47 -8.10 4.04
CA SER A 749 29.50 -9.54 4.34
C SER A 749 30.88 -9.94 4.82
N PHE A 750 30.92 -10.64 5.94
CA PHE A 750 32.10 -11.30 6.46
C PHE A 750 31.87 -12.81 6.52
N ARG A 751 32.78 -13.58 5.93
CA ARG A 751 32.75 -15.04 5.95
C ARG A 751 34.11 -15.59 6.31
N MET A 752 34.12 -16.63 7.12
CA MET A 752 35.32 -17.42 7.39
C MET A 752 34.99 -18.90 7.40
N GLY A 753 36.00 -19.71 7.14
CA GLY A 753 35.90 -21.14 7.34
C GLY A 753 37.24 -21.76 7.71
N PHE A 754 37.15 -22.88 8.40
CA PHE A 754 38.30 -23.68 8.81
C PHE A 754 37.93 -25.15 8.73
N ALA A 755 38.73 -25.92 8.02
CA ALA A 755 38.59 -27.36 7.90
C ALA A 755 39.90 -28.03 8.37
N LYS A 756 39.79 -29.07 9.19
CA LYS A 756 40.92 -29.83 9.72
C LYS A 756 40.68 -31.31 9.55
N ASN A 757 41.65 -31.98 8.95
CA ASN A 757 41.70 -33.44 8.89
C ASN A 757 42.17 -34.02 10.23
N PHE A 758 41.55 -35.09 10.70
CA PHE A 758 41.95 -35.83 11.91
C PHE A 758 42.55 -37.19 11.60
N VAL A 759 42.55 -37.58 10.33
CA VAL A 759 43.10 -38.86 9.92
C VAL A 759 44.63 -38.80 9.96
N LEU A 760 45.23 -39.55 10.86
CA LEU A 760 46.68 -39.66 10.97
C LEU A 760 47.21 -40.47 9.79
N THR A 761 48.25 -39.96 9.12
CA THR A 761 49.00 -40.72 8.11
C THR A 761 49.86 -41.77 8.85
N PRO A 762 49.66 -43.08 8.61
CA PRO A 762 50.47 -44.12 9.25
C PRO A 762 51.98 -43.97 8.92
N VAL A 763 52.84 -44.51 9.78
CA VAL A 763 54.29 -44.54 9.51
C VAL A 763 54.57 -45.64 8.47
N GLY A 764 55.30 -45.31 7.39
CA GLY A 764 55.63 -46.25 6.32
C GLY A 764 54.63 -46.33 5.16
N VAL A 765 53.77 -45.33 5.01
CA VAL A 765 52.83 -45.20 3.88
C VAL A 765 53.61 -45.11 2.56
N SER A 766 53.19 -45.88 1.56
CA SER A 766 53.85 -45.90 0.26
C SER A 766 53.68 -44.57 -0.48
N ASP A 767 54.64 -44.19 -1.34
CA ASP A 767 54.47 -43.01 -2.22
C ASP A 767 53.20 -43.11 -3.06
N GLN A 768 52.78 -44.33 -3.42
CA GLN A 768 51.56 -44.63 -4.14
C GLN A 768 50.29 -44.27 -3.34
N ASP A 769 50.26 -44.54 -2.04
CA ASP A 769 49.16 -44.16 -1.15
C ASP A 769 49.12 -42.64 -0.89
N LEU A 770 50.29 -41.98 -0.86
CA LEU A 770 50.37 -40.53 -0.75
C LEU A 770 49.90 -39.83 -2.04
N LEU A 771 50.13 -40.45 -3.20
CA LEU A 771 49.61 -40.02 -4.50
C LEU A 771 48.10 -40.26 -4.63
N ALA A 772 47.58 -41.35 -4.05
CA ALA A 772 46.14 -41.69 -4.05
C ALA A 772 45.27 -40.83 -3.10
N ARG A 773 45.77 -39.67 -2.63
CA ARG A 773 45.11 -38.72 -1.70
C ARG A 773 44.48 -39.37 -0.46
N LYS A 774 45.00 -40.53 -0.01
CA LYS A 774 44.61 -41.14 1.25
C LYS A 774 44.88 -40.20 2.42
N TYR A 775 44.00 -40.24 3.42
CA TYR A 775 44.13 -39.49 4.67
C TYR A 775 44.06 -37.96 4.48
N THR A 776 43.14 -37.49 3.65
CA THR A 776 42.93 -36.05 3.35
C THR A 776 41.49 -35.62 3.59
N ILE A 777 41.24 -34.30 3.64
CA ILE A 777 39.88 -33.77 3.56
C ILE A 777 39.33 -34.08 2.16
N PRO A 778 38.15 -34.74 2.04
CA PRO A 778 37.52 -35.03 0.75
C PRO A 778 37.45 -33.80 -0.14
N LEU A 779 37.71 -33.95 -1.44
CA LEU A 779 37.74 -32.84 -2.39
C LEU A 779 36.40 -32.07 -2.44
N SER A 780 35.27 -32.80 -2.38
CA SER A 780 33.91 -32.21 -2.28
C SER A 780 33.67 -31.41 -0.99
N LYS A 781 34.53 -31.57 0.01
CA LYS A 781 34.47 -30.90 1.31
C LYS A 781 35.52 -29.81 1.48
N GLN A 782 36.30 -29.51 0.44
CA GLN A 782 37.20 -28.36 0.45
C GLN A 782 36.43 -27.05 0.24
N PHE A 783 37.08 -25.91 0.51
CA PHE A 783 36.50 -24.59 0.27
C PHE A 783 36.93 -24.09 -1.11
N ALA A 784 36.03 -23.41 -1.81
CA ALA A 784 36.30 -22.74 -3.06
C ALA A 784 35.82 -21.28 -2.98
N LEU A 785 36.57 -20.37 -3.59
CA LEU A 785 36.31 -18.93 -3.63
C LEU A 785 36.51 -18.42 -5.07
N GLY A 786 36.01 -17.21 -5.36
CA GLY A 786 35.88 -16.65 -6.70
C GLY A 786 34.42 -16.50 -7.12
N GLY A 787 34.15 -15.66 -8.12
CA GLY A 787 32.83 -15.42 -8.68
C GLY A 787 31.94 -14.45 -7.88
N ALA A 788 30.70 -14.26 -8.36
CA ALA A 788 29.75 -13.27 -7.85
C ALA A 788 29.37 -13.45 -6.37
N GLY A 789 29.49 -14.67 -5.85
CA GLY A 789 29.11 -15.02 -4.48
C GLY A 789 30.16 -14.69 -3.42
N SER A 790 31.43 -14.48 -3.80
CA SER A 790 32.56 -14.35 -2.88
C SER A 790 33.55 -13.24 -3.25
N LEU A 791 34.25 -13.32 -4.39
CA LEU A 791 35.28 -12.37 -4.82
C LEU A 791 35.03 -11.97 -6.28
N ARG A 792 34.27 -10.88 -6.49
CA ARG A 792 34.00 -10.36 -7.84
C ARG A 792 35.28 -9.86 -8.51
N GLY A 793 35.37 -10.06 -9.82
CA GLY A 793 36.59 -9.84 -10.63
C GLY A 793 37.42 -11.11 -10.86
N PHE A 794 37.08 -12.21 -10.19
CA PHE A 794 37.63 -13.55 -10.39
C PHE A 794 36.55 -14.49 -10.94
N GLY A 795 36.93 -15.54 -11.68
CA GLY A 795 36.00 -16.60 -12.13
C GLY A 795 35.43 -17.41 -10.96
N GLU A 796 34.30 -18.09 -11.17
CA GLU A 796 33.67 -18.94 -10.14
C GLU A 796 34.63 -20.07 -9.74
N GLN A 797 34.83 -20.29 -8.43
CA GLN A 797 35.78 -21.25 -7.87
C GLN A 797 37.26 -21.10 -8.32
N SER A 798 37.60 -20.05 -9.09
CA SER A 798 38.94 -19.87 -9.66
C SER A 798 40.02 -19.46 -8.66
N LEU A 799 39.65 -19.06 -7.44
CA LEU A 799 40.61 -18.79 -6.37
C LEU A 799 41.06 -20.12 -5.74
N THR A 800 41.74 -20.90 -6.57
CA THR A 800 42.26 -22.23 -6.24
C THR A 800 43.66 -22.15 -5.66
N LEU A 801 44.46 -21.11 -5.92
CA LEU A 801 45.85 -21.10 -5.49
C LEU A 801 46.01 -20.77 -4.00
N THR A 802 46.71 -21.61 -3.23
CA THR A 802 47.22 -21.23 -1.90
C THR A 802 48.32 -20.19 -1.99
N ASP A 803 48.74 -19.62 -0.85
CA ASP A 803 49.79 -18.60 -0.76
C ASP A 803 51.13 -19.00 -1.43
N ASP A 804 51.37 -20.30 -1.64
CA ASP A 804 52.54 -20.87 -2.32
C ASP A 804 52.35 -21.12 -3.83
N ASN A 805 51.28 -20.58 -4.43
CA ASN A 805 50.91 -20.75 -5.84
C ASN A 805 50.64 -22.21 -6.26
N THR A 806 50.14 -23.06 -5.35
CA THR A 806 49.65 -24.40 -5.72
C THR A 806 48.11 -24.46 -5.79
N PRO A 807 47.50 -25.04 -6.84
CA PRO A 807 46.04 -25.18 -6.91
C PRO A 807 45.53 -26.12 -5.81
N VAL A 808 44.61 -25.67 -4.98
CA VAL A 808 43.98 -26.43 -3.88
C VAL A 808 43.25 -27.66 -4.40
N SER A 809 42.70 -27.59 -5.61
CA SER A 809 42.15 -28.73 -6.34
C SER A 809 43.16 -29.85 -6.61
N ASP A 810 44.44 -29.52 -6.70
CA ASP A 810 45.55 -30.42 -7.01
C ASP A 810 46.31 -30.88 -5.76
N VAL A 811 46.00 -30.31 -4.58
CA VAL A 811 46.76 -30.51 -3.36
C VAL A 811 46.00 -31.38 -2.35
N ALA A 812 46.61 -32.50 -1.99
CA ALA A 812 46.20 -33.34 -0.86
C ALA A 812 46.22 -32.55 0.46
N ILE A 813 45.06 -32.12 0.97
CA ILE A 813 44.96 -31.40 2.25
C ILE A 813 44.95 -32.39 3.42
N ARG A 814 46.13 -32.67 3.98
CA ARG A 814 46.32 -33.54 5.16
C ARG A 814 46.24 -32.81 6.50
N GLY A 815 46.44 -31.50 6.52
CA GLY A 815 46.39 -30.69 7.74
C GLY A 815 45.11 -29.85 7.81
N THR A 816 45.25 -28.54 7.59
CA THR A 816 44.14 -27.58 7.68
C THR A 816 43.96 -26.77 6.40
N LEU A 817 42.72 -26.44 6.06
CA LEU A 817 42.37 -25.48 5.02
C LEU A 817 41.49 -24.41 5.64
N SER A 818 41.80 -23.15 5.42
CA SER A 818 41.01 -22.04 5.95
C SER A 818 40.76 -20.98 4.91
N TYR A 819 39.69 -20.22 5.07
CA TYR A 819 39.41 -19.09 4.20
C TYR A 819 38.86 -17.91 4.99
N VAL A 820 39.05 -16.73 4.42
CA VAL A 820 38.41 -15.50 4.85
C VAL A 820 37.89 -14.76 3.62
N ASN A 821 36.72 -14.14 3.74
CA ASN A 821 36.10 -13.34 2.70
C ASN A 821 35.39 -12.13 3.31
N TYR A 822 35.68 -10.96 2.76
CA TYR A 822 35.05 -9.69 3.04
C TYR A 822 34.41 -9.18 1.75
N ARG A 823 33.18 -8.70 1.83
CA ARG A 823 32.50 -8.06 0.70
C ARG A 823 31.86 -6.79 1.18
N PHE A 824 32.16 -5.69 0.51
CA PHE A 824 31.62 -4.38 0.81
C PHE A 824 30.96 -3.79 -0.44
N GLN A 825 29.76 -3.24 -0.29
CA GLN A 825 29.03 -2.59 -1.38
C GLN A 825 28.18 -1.45 -0.83
N VAL A 826 28.05 -0.37 -1.60
CA VAL A 826 27.11 0.72 -1.29
C VAL A 826 26.22 0.94 -2.50
N ASP A 827 24.91 0.79 -2.34
CA ASP A 827 23.97 0.98 -3.43
C ASP A 827 23.41 2.42 -3.45
N PHE A 828 23.71 3.15 -4.52
CA PHE A 828 23.22 4.50 -4.78
C PHE A 828 22.03 4.49 -5.74
N PRO A 829 20.95 5.25 -5.48
CA PRO A 829 19.86 5.41 -6.43
C PRO A 829 20.32 6.24 -7.64
N PHE A 830 19.95 5.83 -8.85
CA PHE A 830 20.30 6.56 -10.08
C PHE A 830 19.06 7.07 -10.83
N ALA A 831 18.21 6.18 -11.33
CA ALA A 831 17.00 6.54 -12.06
C ALA A 831 15.90 5.48 -11.90
N GLY A 832 14.72 5.87 -11.42
CA GLY A 832 13.63 4.94 -11.14
C GLY A 832 14.07 3.81 -10.20
N GLY A 833 13.94 2.56 -10.66
CA GLY A 833 14.36 1.37 -9.90
C GLY A 833 15.85 0.98 -10.06
N LEU A 834 16.62 1.71 -10.87
CA LEU A 834 18.03 1.43 -11.14
C LEU A 834 18.93 1.99 -10.04
N ARG A 835 19.84 1.15 -9.53
CA ARG A 835 20.88 1.48 -8.57
C ARG A 835 22.27 1.22 -9.14
N ILE A 836 23.24 1.99 -8.67
CA ILE A 836 24.67 1.80 -8.95
C ILE A 836 25.34 1.37 -7.65
N GLY A 837 26.02 0.23 -7.68
CA GLY A 837 26.65 -0.38 -6.51
C GLY A 837 28.16 -0.53 -6.67
N PRO A 838 29.00 0.49 -6.39
CA PRO A 838 30.43 0.28 -6.22
C PRO A 838 30.69 -0.75 -5.11
N PHE A 839 31.66 -1.63 -5.34
CA PHE A 839 32.02 -2.68 -4.41
C PHE A 839 33.53 -2.87 -4.27
N LEU A 840 33.90 -3.43 -3.13
CA LEU A 840 35.24 -3.92 -2.81
C LEU A 840 35.10 -5.26 -2.11
N ASP A 841 35.56 -6.30 -2.76
CA ASP A 841 35.61 -7.66 -2.23
C ASP A 841 37.08 -8.04 -1.96
N ALA A 842 37.32 -8.79 -0.89
CA ALA A 842 38.63 -9.30 -0.54
C ALA A 842 38.50 -10.73 -0.01
N ALA A 843 39.33 -11.66 -0.48
CA ALA A 843 39.26 -13.04 -0.03
C ALA A 843 40.61 -13.75 -0.15
N ASN A 844 40.81 -14.81 0.62
CA ASN A 844 41.92 -15.74 0.40
C ASN A 844 41.61 -17.13 0.93
N LEU A 845 42.33 -18.11 0.39
CA LEU A 845 42.28 -19.52 0.75
C LEU A 845 43.68 -19.97 1.17
N LEU A 846 43.80 -20.51 2.38
CA LEU A 846 45.07 -20.72 3.08
C LEU A 846 45.19 -22.17 3.56
N LYS A 847 46.31 -22.83 3.22
CA LYS A 847 46.64 -24.18 3.67
C LYS A 847 47.58 -24.13 4.87
N ASP A 848 47.30 -24.96 5.87
CA ASP A 848 48.09 -25.15 7.09
C ASP A 848 48.37 -23.86 7.89
N ARG A 849 47.56 -22.82 7.65
CA ARG A 849 47.65 -21.51 8.29
C ARG A 849 46.30 -20.80 8.26
N PHE A 850 46.16 -19.78 9.10
CA PHE A 850 45.01 -18.87 9.12
C PHE A 850 45.49 -17.42 9.21
N SER A 851 44.87 -16.52 8.45
CA SER A 851 45.20 -15.09 8.46
C SER A 851 44.00 -14.26 8.03
N PHE A 852 43.77 -13.14 8.73
CA PHE A 852 42.75 -12.16 8.35
C PHE A 852 43.23 -11.13 7.32
N GLY A 853 44.55 -11.02 7.08
CA GLY A 853 45.15 -9.90 6.34
C GLY A 853 45.88 -10.27 5.03
N ILE A 854 46.10 -11.56 4.76
CA ILE A 854 46.68 -11.99 3.47
C ILE A 854 45.51 -12.20 2.52
N LEU A 855 45.26 -11.23 1.64
CA LEU A 855 44.05 -11.14 0.82
C LEU A 855 44.35 -10.88 -0.65
N ARG A 856 43.50 -11.44 -1.51
CA ARG A 856 43.32 -11.05 -2.92
C ARG A 856 42.15 -10.08 -2.99
N TYR A 857 42.25 -9.08 -3.84
CA TYR A 857 41.28 -7.98 -3.89
C TYR A 857 40.62 -7.90 -5.26
N GLY A 858 39.30 -7.75 -5.24
CA GLY A 858 38.48 -7.44 -6.40
C GLY A 858 37.68 -6.17 -6.13
N ALA A 859 37.72 -5.19 -7.03
CA ALA A 859 36.90 -3.98 -6.89
C ALA A 859 36.18 -3.68 -8.19
N GLY A 860 35.08 -2.96 -8.10
CA GLY A 860 34.28 -2.69 -9.29
C GLY A 860 33.01 -1.93 -8.99
N PHE A 861 32.09 -1.99 -9.93
CA PHE A 861 30.77 -1.40 -9.78
C PHE A 861 29.71 -2.26 -10.46
N GLY A 862 28.52 -2.25 -9.87
CA GLY A 862 27.35 -2.94 -10.38
C GLY A 862 26.23 -2.01 -10.81
N LEU A 863 25.44 -2.44 -11.79
CA LEU A 863 24.15 -1.88 -12.15
C LEU A 863 23.06 -2.85 -11.68
N HIS A 864 22.24 -2.42 -10.74
CA HIS A 864 21.24 -3.27 -10.08
C HIS A 864 19.84 -2.73 -10.34
N TYR A 865 19.01 -3.51 -11.03
CA TYR A 865 17.63 -3.15 -11.33
C TYR A 865 16.65 -4.15 -10.72
N LYS A 866 15.74 -3.66 -9.88
CA LYS A 866 14.68 -4.51 -9.30
C LYS A 866 13.53 -4.64 -10.29
N THR A 867 13.25 -5.86 -10.73
CA THR A 867 12.06 -6.18 -11.54
C THR A 867 11.01 -6.91 -10.70
N PRO A 868 9.74 -6.97 -11.15
CA PRO A 868 8.71 -7.78 -10.50
C PRO A 868 9.05 -9.29 -10.43
N VAL A 869 9.92 -9.78 -11.31
CA VAL A 869 10.28 -11.21 -11.42
C VAL A 869 11.65 -11.54 -10.80
N GLY A 870 12.25 -10.59 -10.09
CA GLY A 870 13.57 -10.72 -9.44
C GLY A 870 14.56 -9.62 -9.84
N PRO A 871 15.70 -9.50 -9.15
CA PRO A 871 16.72 -8.52 -9.51
C PRO A 871 17.44 -8.88 -10.83
N ILE A 872 17.85 -7.85 -11.55
CA ILE A 872 18.84 -7.93 -12.62
C ILE A 872 20.09 -7.21 -12.11
N ASN A 873 21.18 -7.95 -11.92
CA ASN A 873 22.45 -7.40 -11.47
C ASN A 873 23.50 -7.64 -12.54
N PHE A 874 24.19 -6.57 -12.91
CA PHE A 874 25.37 -6.61 -13.75
C PHE A 874 26.53 -6.03 -12.95
N ASP A 875 27.48 -6.85 -12.51
CA ASP A 875 28.69 -6.42 -11.81
C ASP A 875 29.89 -6.51 -12.75
N TRP A 876 30.66 -5.42 -12.86
CA TRP A 876 31.96 -5.44 -13.51
C TRP A 876 33.06 -5.35 -12.46
N GLY A 877 33.77 -6.47 -12.24
CA GLY A 877 34.84 -6.57 -11.26
C GLY A 877 36.22 -6.62 -11.89
N PHE A 878 37.18 -5.96 -11.24
CA PHE A 878 38.59 -5.91 -11.61
C PHE A 878 39.43 -6.59 -10.54
N ASN A 879 40.30 -7.50 -10.95
CA ASN A 879 41.33 -8.08 -10.10
C ASN A 879 42.42 -7.01 -9.90
N LEU A 880 42.61 -6.53 -8.67
CA LEU A 880 43.50 -5.38 -8.41
C LEU A 880 45.00 -5.74 -8.50
N ALA A 881 45.34 -7.02 -8.44
CA ALA A 881 46.72 -7.50 -8.50
C ALA A 881 46.78 -8.88 -9.21
N PRO A 882 46.51 -8.93 -10.53
CA PRO A 882 46.42 -10.19 -11.26
C PRO A 882 47.78 -10.88 -11.30
N ARG A 883 47.78 -12.19 -11.05
CA ARG A 883 48.96 -13.06 -11.23
C ARG A 883 49.03 -13.54 -12.68
N SER A 884 50.18 -14.10 -13.08
CA SER A 884 50.32 -14.72 -14.40
C SER A 884 49.27 -15.84 -14.55
N GLY A 885 48.48 -15.79 -15.62
CA GLY A 885 47.40 -16.76 -15.90
C GLY A 885 46.03 -16.39 -15.33
N GLU A 886 45.91 -15.32 -14.53
CA GLU A 886 44.62 -14.82 -14.06
C GLU A 886 44.10 -13.68 -14.94
N ASP A 887 42.77 -13.60 -15.08
CA ASP A 887 42.15 -12.48 -15.78
C ASP A 887 42.25 -11.17 -15.00
N PRO A 888 42.48 -10.03 -15.68
CA PRO A 888 42.49 -8.72 -15.05
C PRO A 888 41.08 -8.23 -14.65
N TYR A 889 40.01 -8.76 -15.27
CA TYR A 889 38.63 -8.40 -14.97
C TYR A 889 37.67 -9.52 -15.34
N ARG A 890 36.49 -9.53 -14.72
CA ARG A 890 35.36 -10.43 -15.03
C ARG A 890 34.04 -9.68 -14.92
N PHE A 891 33.12 -9.99 -15.83
CA PHE A 891 31.73 -9.58 -15.75
C PHE A 891 30.92 -10.64 -15.01
N HIS A 892 29.96 -10.21 -14.20
CA HIS A 892 29.01 -11.09 -13.52
C HIS A 892 27.60 -10.59 -13.86
N LEU A 893 26.78 -11.47 -14.43
CA LEU A 893 25.40 -11.16 -14.79
C LEU A 893 24.48 -12.13 -14.07
N SER A 894 23.45 -11.59 -13.43
CA SER A 894 22.51 -12.37 -12.64
C SER A 894 21.08 -11.84 -12.86
N ILE A 895 20.15 -12.68 -13.28
CA ILE A 895 18.77 -12.32 -13.62
C ILE A 895 17.81 -13.26 -12.89
N GLY A 896 16.80 -12.67 -12.25
CA GLY A 896 15.67 -13.39 -11.65
C GLY A 896 15.90 -13.75 -10.19
N VAL A 897 15.02 -14.60 -9.64
CA VAL A 897 15.19 -15.14 -8.28
C VAL A 897 16.33 -16.15 -8.30
N ILE A 898 17.44 -15.78 -7.66
CA ILE A 898 18.69 -16.56 -7.54
C ILE A 898 18.73 -17.23 -6.19
#